data_AF-A0A6J4FNJ9-F1
#
_entry.id   AF-A0A6J4FNJ9-F1
#
_cell.length_a   1.000
_cell.length_b   1.000
_cell.length_c   1.000
_cell.angle_alpha   90.00
_cell.angle_beta   90.00
_cell.angle_gamma   90.00
#
_symmetry.space_group_name_H-M   'P 1'
#
loop_
_entity.id
_entity.type
_entity.pdbx_description
1 polymer ?
#
loop_
_entity_poly.entity_id
_entity_poly.type
_entity_poly.pdbx_seq_one_letter_code
_entity_poly.pdbx_strand_id
1 'polypeptide(L)'
;MVKIRSVLLAAVLPIILAVAGPAAAAPVVLDERASHADLAGHMEVLRDESGALAIDDMQRPEIARRFQALPGDLAAGFDRSAYWLRFQVTRVPAADRRWYLDVRMPYLDHVTLFVPESGGHAGAVSTGDRTPFSTRPVPHRTFVFETPIDADGPQTFYLRVQTTSNVSVSAKLWSKGEFGKEAAREYIILGLINGCMTCIIIYSLYHYRSKRDPVYAYYIIYITATQALYTSSGGLMSQYLVPDAPLIADAAFGASFCIVTASGLLFGARLMDLGRHAPWIDRLSHWAAGFFLLASLSVLADRYYVVSNAVQATALGLLVMINVLAVARMIRGDRVAMFFLAAFLVYLILVAMMMLRALGLYVTPASTNIIAQAVAVPHMLLLSLGLLHRSAGIEATRLETSRRAERELEARVAQRTMELAQTNASLAAEIAVRRVAESRLRESERQVRAILDAAPFPMVVAGYPDGRLHFVNQPATEFLGVDGDRALSMRTEDFYADPSERRHFLMKLAETGGILGAELRIRRVPDEIRWVLLSAVRFTYRDQDAILICLNDISTRKRLEETLREASLRSEAALEAGRQSMREQRNFLSMASHEFRVPLAIIEAASQLLGIYTRDDDEAQDEVAKIGRAVRRMSELIDVCLADDRLDSASWSLSLSEVDLTRLLSELCEDKRPFAGDRRLTLVADAPQVVDADSTMLRVGFSNLIDNALKFSPPTSPIEIHVRGDGDGVMVGITDHGPGIALDEQPRIFEKFYRSTRSDRVRGAGLGLYIVRRIVDLHGGSIAVNSLPGEGATFVVWLPVRSERPG
;
A
#
# COMPACT_ATOMS: atom_id res chain seq x y z
N MET A 1 39.91 33.02 4.85
CA MET A 1 38.45 32.96 4.61
C MET A 1 37.58 32.88 5.88
N VAL A 2 38.16 32.78 7.09
CA VAL A 2 37.40 32.80 8.37
C VAL A 2 36.91 34.21 8.74
N LYS A 3 37.64 35.27 8.36
CA LYS A 3 37.27 36.68 8.67
C LYS A 3 36.08 37.24 7.89
N ILE A 4 35.72 36.70 6.72
CA ILE A 4 34.57 37.19 5.93
C ILE A 4 33.25 36.60 6.45
N ARG A 5 33.29 35.40 7.06
CA ARG A 5 32.13 34.72 7.64
C ARG A 5 31.61 35.37 8.92
N SER A 6 32.50 35.87 9.77
CA SER A 6 32.12 36.65 10.95
C SER A 6 31.61 38.04 10.58
N VAL A 7 32.06 38.63 9.46
CA VAL A 7 31.66 39.99 9.05
C VAL A 7 30.25 40.04 8.46
N LEU A 8 29.75 38.99 7.81
CA LEU A 8 28.38 38.97 7.28
C LEU A 8 27.32 38.65 8.37
N LEU A 9 27.59 37.74 9.30
CA LEU A 9 26.67 37.46 10.43
C LEU A 9 26.73 38.55 11.52
N ALA A 10 27.93 39.09 11.80
CA ALA A 10 28.09 40.25 12.68
C ALA A 10 27.66 41.56 12.01
N ALA A 11 27.28 41.56 10.72
CA ALA A 11 26.63 42.71 10.10
C ALA A 11 25.10 42.62 10.17
N VAL A 12 24.48 41.44 10.02
CA VAL A 12 23.01 41.36 9.94
C VAL A 12 22.31 41.44 11.30
N LEU A 13 22.87 40.85 12.36
CA LEU A 13 22.31 40.96 13.71
C LEU A 13 22.28 42.42 14.22
N PRO A 14 23.36 43.23 14.08
CA PRO A 14 23.27 44.65 14.41
C PRO A 14 22.44 45.46 13.40
N ILE A 15 22.15 45.00 12.18
CA ILE A 15 21.24 45.73 11.27
C ILE A 15 19.77 45.59 11.70
N ILE A 16 19.34 44.41 12.17
CA ILE A 16 17.98 44.24 12.73
C ILE A 16 17.86 44.95 14.09
N LEU A 17 18.93 44.92 14.90
CA LEU A 17 18.99 45.61 16.18
C LEU A 17 19.20 47.14 16.07
N ALA A 18 19.76 47.65 14.97
CA ALA A 18 19.99 49.09 14.76
C ALA A 18 18.77 49.85 14.22
N VAL A 19 17.73 49.16 13.74
CA VAL A 19 16.49 49.79 13.26
C VAL A 19 15.47 50.01 14.38
N ALA A 20 15.59 49.29 15.49
CA ALA A 20 14.78 49.51 16.69
C ALA A 20 15.42 50.59 17.56
N GLY A 21 14.74 51.73 17.75
CA GLY A 21 15.18 52.76 18.69
C GLY A 21 15.19 52.24 20.14
N PRO A 22 15.82 52.96 21.09
CA PRO A 22 15.96 52.56 22.49
C PRO A 22 14.63 52.64 23.30
N ALA A 23 13.48 52.55 22.64
CA ALA A 23 12.19 52.56 23.31
C ALA A 23 11.97 51.21 24.01
N ALA A 24 11.61 51.26 25.29
CA ALA A 24 11.24 50.07 26.05
C ALA A 24 10.04 49.39 25.39
N ALA A 25 10.04 48.05 25.36
CA ALA A 25 8.91 47.30 24.85
C ALA A 25 7.66 47.57 25.71
N ALA A 26 6.49 47.74 25.06
CA ALA A 26 5.25 48.01 25.78
C ALA A 26 4.84 46.77 26.62
N PRO A 27 4.34 46.96 27.85
CA PRO A 27 3.89 45.85 28.68
C PRO A 27 2.68 45.14 28.04
N VAL A 28 2.64 43.82 28.19
CA VAL A 28 1.51 42.99 27.77
C VAL A 28 0.39 43.15 28.79
N VAL A 29 -0.78 43.60 28.34
CA VAL A 29 -1.95 43.79 29.22
C VAL A 29 -2.88 42.60 29.07
N LEU A 30 -3.13 41.90 30.18
CA LEU A 30 -4.08 40.79 30.25
C LEU A 30 -5.41 41.32 30.77
N ASP A 31 -6.40 41.45 29.88
CA ASP A 31 -7.75 41.92 30.21
C ASP A 31 -8.71 40.76 30.58
N GLU A 32 -9.95 41.08 30.97
CA GLU A 32 -10.97 40.09 31.39
C GLU A 32 -11.38 39.12 30.27
N ARG A 33 -11.25 39.51 29.00
CA ARG A 33 -11.60 38.69 27.84
C ARG A 33 -10.37 38.01 27.21
N ALA A 34 -9.17 38.42 27.62
CA ALA A 34 -7.92 37.91 27.12
C ALA A 34 -7.80 36.45 27.54
N SER A 35 -7.81 35.59 26.54
CA SER A 35 -7.69 34.15 26.73
C SER A 35 -6.29 33.65 26.35
N HIS A 36 -5.57 34.47 25.59
CA HIS A 36 -4.15 34.34 25.27
C HIS A 36 -3.54 35.71 24.94
N ALA A 37 -2.22 35.84 25.04
CA ALA A 37 -1.47 37.02 24.61
C ALA A 37 -0.13 36.61 23.96
N ASP A 38 0.22 37.25 22.84
CA ASP A 38 1.48 37.02 22.14
C ASP A 38 2.58 37.89 22.76
N LEU A 39 3.77 37.32 23.01
CA LEU A 39 4.92 38.09 23.50
C LEU A 39 5.76 38.66 22.34
N ALA A 40 5.49 38.27 21.10
CA ALA A 40 6.15 38.85 19.93
C ALA A 40 5.94 40.38 19.89
N GLY A 41 7.02 41.16 19.81
CA GLY A 41 6.96 42.63 19.85
C GLY A 41 6.92 43.24 21.25
N HIS A 42 6.77 42.43 22.30
CA HIS A 42 6.71 42.85 23.70
C HIS A 42 7.91 42.38 24.55
N MET A 43 8.90 41.77 23.90
CA MET A 43 10.12 41.29 24.54
C MET A 43 11.30 42.20 24.25
N GLU A 44 12.25 42.23 25.16
CA GLU A 44 13.58 42.81 24.96
C GLU A 44 14.62 41.72 25.13
N VAL A 45 15.71 41.79 24.37
CA VAL A 45 16.77 40.78 24.36
C VAL A 45 18.11 41.35 24.78
N LEU A 46 18.86 40.55 25.52
CA LEU A 46 20.26 40.76 25.85
C LEU A 46 21.04 39.50 25.49
N ARG A 47 22.05 39.66 24.64
CA ARG A 47 23.01 38.59 24.30
C ARG A 47 24.17 38.61 25.31
N ASP A 48 24.36 37.50 26.00
CA ASP A 48 25.45 37.24 26.93
C ASP A 48 26.44 36.24 26.29
N GLU A 49 27.47 36.78 25.65
CA GLU A 49 28.53 35.98 25.01
C GLU A 49 29.33 35.14 26.02
N SER A 50 29.44 35.62 27.26
CA SER A 50 30.20 34.94 28.31
C SER A 50 29.41 33.81 28.96
N GLY A 51 28.08 33.89 28.91
CA GLY A 51 27.15 33.02 29.63
C GLY A 51 27.19 33.17 31.15
N ALA A 52 27.96 34.13 31.67
CA ALA A 52 28.27 34.31 33.09
C ALA A 52 27.32 35.25 33.83
N LEU A 53 26.45 35.98 33.13
CA LEU A 53 25.48 36.85 33.80
C LEU A 53 24.45 36.01 34.55
N ALA A 54 24.14 36.42 35.77
CA ALA A 54 23.11 35.86 36.62
C ALA A 54 21.87 36.76 36.69
N ILE A 55 20.77 36.25 37.26
CA ILE A 55 19.52 37.02 37.39
C ILE A 55 19.71 38.31 38.19
N ASP A 56 20.56 38.29 39.22
CA ASP A 56 20.85 39.46 40.06
C ASP A 56 21.58 40.58 39.28
N ASP A 57 22.28 40.25 38.20
CA ASP A 57 22.94 41.22 37.34
C ASP A 57 21.94 42.01 36.48
N MET A 58 20.75 41.46 36.22
CA MET A 58 19.76 42.05 35.31
C MET A 58 19.19 43.38 35.82
N GLN A 59 19.21 43.60 37.14
CA GLN A 59 18.76 44.85 37.76
C GLN A 59 19.84 45.94 37.79
N ARG A 60 21.11 45.60 37.48
CA ARG A 60 22.19 46.60 37.45
C ARG A 60 21.96 47.59 36.31
N PRO A 61 22.05 48.92 36.52
CA PRO A 61 21.77 49.92 35.48
C PRO A 61 22.60 49.75 34.20
N GLU A 62 23.84 49.28 34.34
CA GLU A 62 24.74 49.02 33.21
C GLU A 62 24.26 47.86 32.31
N ILE A 63 23.71 46.81 32.91
CA ILE A 63 23.19 45.64 32.20
C ILE A 63 21.78 45.92 31.68
N ALA A 64 20.94 46.56 32.50
CA ALA A 64 19.56 46.91 32.14
C ALA A 64 19.46 47.76 30.86
N ARG A 65 20.46 48.63 30.59
CA ARG A 65 20.57 49.44 29.37
C ARG A 65 21.02 48.68 28.12
N ARG A 66 21.57 47.47 28.27
CA ARG A 66 22.02 46.63 27.15
C ARG A 66 20.88 45.83 26.50
N PHE A 67 19.71 45.79 27.14
CA PHE A 67 18.50 45.17 26.56
C PHE A 67 18.02 45.97 25.36
N GLN A 68 17.64 45.27 24.29
CA GLN A 68 17.17 45.85 23.05
C GLN A 68 15.77 45.30 22.73
N ALA A 69 14.84 46.18 22.38
CA ALA A 69 13.47 45.77 22.04
C ALA A 69 13.46 44.88 20.79
N LEU A 70 12.73 43.77 20.87
CA LEU A 70 12.51 42.87 19.75
C LEU A 70 11.21 43.27 19.04
N PRO A 71 11.24 43.51 17.71
CA PRO A 71 10.02 43.81 16.94
C PRO A 71 9.09 42.60 16.77
N GLY A 72 9.51 41.40 17.18
CA GLY A 72 8.78 40.13 17.02
C GLY A 72 9.39 39.04 17.90
N ASP A 73 9.37 37.80 17.42
CA ASP A 73 10.05 36.66 18.06
C ASP A 73 11.59 36.77 17.93
N LEU A 74 12.32 36.13 18.83
CA LEU A 74 13.78 36.01 18.73
C LEU A 74 14.15 34.97 17.68
N ALA A 75 14.96 35.34 16.69
CA ALA A 75 15.62 34.42 15.77
C ALA A 75 17.08 34.82 15.58
N ALA A 76 17.97 34.23 16.38
CA ALA A 76 19.40 34.56 16.38
C ALA A 76 20.28 33.56 15.59
N GLY A 77 19.67 32.50 15.03
CA GLY A 77 20.41 31.48 14.29
C GLY A 77 21.22 30.56 15.21
N PHE A 78 22.25 29.92 14.67
CA PHE A 78 23.14 29.03 15.44
C PHE A 78 24.20 29.84 16.21
N ASP A 79 23.91 30.15 17.48
CA ASP A 79 24.80 30.83 18.42
C ASP A 79 24.79 30.13 19.79
N ARG A 80 25.96 29.95 20.42
CA ARG A 80 26.09 29.29 21.75
C ARG A 80 26.00 30.26 22.93
N SER A 81 25.89 31.56 22.65
CA SER A 81 25.72 32.60 23.67
C SER A 81 24.44 32.37 24.48
N ALA A 82 24.41 32.82 25.73
CA ALA A 82 23.18 32.83 26.49
C ALA A 82 22.34 34.05 26.08
N TYR A 83 21.04 33.86 25.90
CA TYR A 83 20.11 34.93 25.57
C TYR A 83 19.18 35.17 26.75
N TRP A 84 19.15 36.41 27.23
CA TRP A 84 18.24 36.88 28.25
C TRP A 84 17.11 37.64 27.58
N LEU A 85 15.88 37.18 27.78
CA LEU A 85 14.66 37.83 27.31
C LEU A 85 13.95 38.45 28.52
N ARG A 86 13.60 39.72 28.40
CA ARG A 86 12.85 40.49 29.41
C ARG A 86 11.51 40.88 28.82
N PHE A 87 10.43 40.67 29.58
CA PHE A 87 9.10 41.14 29.20
C PHE A 87 8.31 41.56 30.44
N GLN A 88 7.36 42.47 30.25
CA GLN A 88 6.50 42.98 31.31
C GLN A 88 5.06 42.56 31.08
N VAL A 89 4.40 42.13 32.14
CA VAL A 89 3.00 41.71 32.10
C VAL A 89 2.21 42.46 33.15
N THR A 90 1.06 43.00 32.76
CA THR A 90 0.12 43.69 33.64
C THR A 90 -1.21 42.94 33.58
N ARG A 91 -1.67 42.39 34.71
CA ARG A 91 -2.96 41.70 34.80
C ARG A 91 -4.01 42.61 35.41
N VAL A 92 -5.15 42.79 34.74
CA VAL A 92 -6.29 43.47 35.37
C VAL A 92 -6.95 42.53 36.40
N PRO A 93 -7.51 43.04 37.51
CA PRO A 93 -8.09 42.19 38.57
C PRO A 93 -9.12 41.17 38.09
N ALA A 94 -9.88 41.51 37.05
CA ALA A 94 -10.93 40.68 36.45
C ALA A 94 -10.42 39.53 35.55
N ALA A 95 -9.14 39.56 35.13
CA ALA A 95 -8.54 38.48 34.33
C ALA A 95 -8.21 37.24 35.19
N ASP A 96 -8.12 36.06 34.58
CA ASP A 96 -7.77 34.80 35.26
C ASP A 96 -6.45 34.94 36.06
N ARG A 97 -6.37 34.33 37.26
CA ARG A 97 -5.18 34.40 38.12
C ARG A 97 -4.08 33.43 37.69
N ARG A 98 -4.41 32.39 36.92
CA ARG A 98 -3.46 31.34 36.53
C ARG A 98 -3.19 31.38 35.02
N TRP A 99 -2.00 31.78 34.66
CA TRP A 99 -1.52 31.82 33.29
C TRP A 99 -0.40 30.82 33.08
N TYR A 100 -0.31 30.31 31.87
CA TYR A 100 0.80 29.49 31.40
C TYR A 100 1.63 30.27 30.39
N LEU A 101 2.95 30.28 30.58
CA LEU A 101 3.89 30.73 29.57
C LEU A 101 4.33 29.53 28.73
N ASP A 102 3.91 29.51 27.46
CA ASP A 102 4.28 28.49 26.48
C ASP A 102 5.42 28.99 25.58
N VAL A 103 6.61 28.41 25.76
CA VAL A 103 7.78 28.62 24.90
C VAL A 103 7.81 27.54 23.83
N ARG A 104 7.49 27.95 22.59
CA ARG A 104 6.99 27.06 21.53
C ARG A 104 8.03 26.31 20.71
N MET A 105 9.31 26.43 21.07
CA MET A 105 10.42 25.77 20.37
C MET A 105 10.98 24.64 21.26
N PRO A 106 10.60 23.37 21.01
CA PRO A 106 10.88 22.26 21.93
C PRO A 106 12.31 21.71 21.85
N TYR A 107 13.17 22.33 21.03
CA TYR A 107 14.56 21.94 20.75
C TYR A 107 15.59 22.87 21.44
N LEU A 108 15.18 23.54 22.52
CA LEU A 108 16.07 24.41 23.29
C LEU A 108 16.69 23.61 24.45
N ASP A 109 18.02 23.56 24.50
CA ASP A 109 18.79 22.78 25.49
C ASP A 109 18.48 23.17 26.92
N HIS A 110 18.43 24.47 27.20
CA HIS A 110 18.19 25.03 28.53
C HIS A 110 17.31 26.27 28.43
N VAL A 111 16.17 26.23 29.11
CA VAL A 111 15.19 27.30 29.22
C VAL A 111 14.87 27.49 30.69
N THR A 112 15.21 28.67 31.22
CA THR A 112 14.98 28.99 32.64
C THR A 112 14.13 30.25 32.76
N LEU A 113 12.97 30.12 33.40
CA LEU A 113 12.10 31.23 33.72
C LEU A 113 12.39 31.71 35.15
N PHE A 114 12.60 33.01 35.30
CA PHE A 114 12.73 33.68 36.59
C PHE A 114 11.46 34.48 36.87
N VAL A 115 10.78 34.11 37.95
CA VAL A 115 9.50 34.69 38.39
C VAL A 115 9.77 35.81 39.40
N PRO A 116 9.09 36.96 39.30
CA PRO A 116 9.23 38.04 40.28
C PRO A 116 8.67 37.63 41.65
N GLU A 117 9.41 37.92 42.73
CA GLU A 117 9.00 37.72 44.12
C GLU A 117 9.26 38.99 44.97
N SER A 118 8.67 39.08 46.16
CA SER A 118 8.80 40.23 47.07
C SER A 118 10.26 40.44 47.52
N GLY A 119 11.01 41.28 46.81
CA GLY A 119 12.43 41.59 47.08
C GLY A 119 13.43 41.18 46.00
N GLY A 120 12.99 40.62 44.88
CA GLY A 120 13.87 40.22 43.77
C GLY A 120 13.24 39.16 42.85
N HIS A 121 14.07 38.27 42.31
CA HIS A 121 13.64 37.12 41.49
C HIS A 121 14.13 35.84 42.15
N ALA A 122 13.37 35.27 43.10
CA ALA A 122 13.82 34.12 43.90
C ALA A 122 13.34 32.76 43.36
N GLY A 123 12.27 32.71 42.57
CA GLY A 123 11.79 31.49 41.92
C GLY A 123 12.39 31.30 40.52
N ALA A 124 13.26 30.30 40.33
CA ALA A 124 13.77 29.89 39.03
C ALA A 124 13.27 28.49 38.66
N VAL A 125 12.57 28.37 37.53
CA VAL A 125 12.11 27.08 36.99
C VAL A 125 12.89 26.79 35.72
N SER A 126 13.65 25.70 35.71
CA SER A 126 14.52 25.31 34.60
C SER A 126 14.05 24.02 33.93
N THR A 127 14.11 23.97 32.61
CA THR A 127 13.76 22.83 31.77
C THR A 127 14.54 22.88 30.45
N GLY A 128 14.36 21.90 29.57
CA GLY A 128 15.00 21.87 28.26
C GLY A 128 14.85 20.53 27.56
N ASP A 129 15.31 20.42 26.32
CA ASP A 129 15.27 19.17 25.57
C ASP A 129 16.35 18.16 26.01
N ARG A 130 17.39 18.65 26.68
CA ARG A 130 18.45 17.86 27.33
C ARG A 130 18.07 17.35 28.72
N THR A 131 16.85 17.63 29.18
CA THR A 131 16.31 17.10 30.45
C THR A 131 15.26 16.03 30.18
N PRO A 132 15.16 14.96 31.01
CA PRO A 132 14.11 13.95 30.85
C PRO A 132 12.72 14.57 30.82
N PHE A 133 11.81 14.03 30.00
CA PHE A 133 10.49 14.63 29.82
C PHE A 133 9.68 14.67 31.12
N SER A 134 9.86 13.69 32.00
CA SER A 134 9.19 13.57 33.30
C SER A 134 9.51 14.71 34.28
N THR A 135 10.61 15.45 34.09
CA THR A 135 10.98 16.58 34.95
C THR A 135 10.38 17.91 34.50
N ARG A 136 9.59 17.93 33.42
CA ARG A 136 8.96 19.15 32.93
C ARG A 136 7.90 19.65 33.92
N PRO A 137 7.85 20.97 34.23
CA PRO A 137 6.87 21.54 35.17
C PRO A 137 5.42 21.24 34.77
N VAL A 138 5.14 21.34 33.47
CA VAL A 138 3.89 20.93 32.85
C VAL A 138 4.24 19.89 31.77
N PRO A 139 3.64 18.68 31.80
CA PRO A 139 3.96 17.60 30.87
C PRO A 139 3.36 17.88 29.47
N HIS A 140 3.98 18.81 28.76
CA HIS A 140 3.59 19.24 27.42
C HIS A 140 4.78 19.13 26.45
N ARG A 141 4.51 18.98 25.14
CA ARG A 141 5.53 18.83 24.09
C ARG A 141 6.47 20.04 23.98
N THR A 142 5.96 21.24 24.24
CA THR A 142 6.72 22.51 24.34
C THR A 142 7.10 22.80 25.81
N PHE A 143 7.87 23.87 26.05
CA PHE A 143 8.24 24.24 27.41
C PHE A 143 7.20 25.18 28.01
N VAL A 144 6.39 24.64 28.93
CA VAL A 144 5.27 25.36 29.54
C VAL A 144 5.55 25.58 31.03
N PHE A 145 5.41 26.83 31.47
CA PHE A 145 5.64 27.25 32.85
C PHE A 145 4.37 27.80 33.46
N GLU A 146 4.12 27.48 34.73
CA GLU A 146 3.10 28.19 35.52
C GLU A 146 3.61 29.59 35.85
N THR A 147 2.88 30.61 35.42
CA THR A 147 3.18 32.01 35.69
C THR A 147 2.13 32.59 36.62
N PRO A 148 2.40 32.67 37.94
CA PRO A 148 1.55 33.47 38.82
C PRO A 148 1.73 34.94 38.46
N ILE A 149 0.64 35.63 38.12
CA ILE A 149 0.66 37.05 37.76
C ILE A 149 -0.27 37.79 38.72
N ASP A 150 0.28 38.68 39.54
CA ASP A 150 -0.50 39.47 40.49
C ASP A 150 -1.20 40.64 39.79
N ALA A 151 -2.24 41.21 40.43
CA ALA A 151 -2.96 42.36 39.89
C ALA A 151 -2.28 43.71 40.22
N ASP A 152 -1.20 43.70 41.01
CA ASP A 152 -0.60 44.90 41.59
C ASP A 152 0.47 45.50 40.67
N GLY A 153 0.04 45.94 39.48
CA GLY A 153 0.87 46.65 38.52
C GLY A 153 1.74 45.77 37.60
N PRO A 154 2.64 46.40 36.80
CA PRO A 154 3.45 45.66 35.83
C PRO A 154 4.52 44.79 36.51
N GLN A 155 4.51 43.50 36.21
CA GLN A 155 5.50 42.52 36.69
C GLN A 155 6.53 42.21 35.59
N THR A 156 7.81 42.19 35.95
CA THR A 156 8.91 41.91 35.00
C THR A 156 9.39 40.48 35.14
N PHE A 157 9.34 39.73 34.04
CA PHE A 157 9.81 38.36 33.93
C PHE A 157 11.11 38.31 33.13
N TYR A 158 11.98 37.36 33.48
CA TYR A 158 13.20 37.06 32.73
C TYR A 158 13.22 35.61 32.28
N LEU A 159 13.56 35.39 31.02
CA LEU A 159 13.72 34.07 30.42
C LEU A 159 15.16 33.94 29.91
N ARG A 160 15.92 33.00 30.46
CA ARG A 160 17.28 32.68 29.99
C ARG A 160 17.22 31.46 29.09
N VAL A 161 17.71 31.59 27.87
CA VAL A 161 17.75 30.53 26.85
C VAL A 161 19.19 30.31 26.42
N GLN A 162 19.63 29.05 26.42
CA GLN A 162 20.93 28.64 25.92
C GLN A 162 20.78 27.29 25.21
N THR A 163 21.28 27.19 23.98
CA THR A 163 21.13 25.98 23.16
C THR A 163 22.32 25.78 22.22
N THR A 164 22.58 24.53 21.84
CA THR A 164 23.52 24.15 20.78
C THR A 164 22.86 24.06 19.41
N SER A 165 21.53 24.05 19.38
CA SER A 165 20.68 24.08 18.21
C SER A 165 20.45 25.52 17.71
N ASN A 166 19.42 25.72 16.88
CA ASN A 166 19.04 27.04 16.41
C ASN A 166 18.41 27.88 17.54
N VAL A 167 18.95 29.05 17.83
CA VAL A 167 18.37 29.98 18.82
C VAL A 167 17.16 30.66 18.20
N SER A 168 15.98 30.13 18.52
CA SER A 168 14.69 30.74 18.17
C SER A 168 13.75 30.64 19.35
N VAL A 169 13.15 31.76 19.74
CA VAL A 169 12.23 31.82 20.89
C VAL A 169 10.97 32.55 20.46
N SER A 170 9.86 31.82 20.54
CA SER A 170 8.50 32.35 20.40
C SER A 170 7.74 31.92 21.64
N ALA A 171 7.11 32.88 22.30
CA ALA A 171 6.49 32.68 23.60
C ALA A 171 5.10 33.30 23.64
N LYS A 172 4.14 32.59 24.24
CA LYS A 172 2.76 33.05 24.40
C LYS A 172 2.28 32.80 25.81
N LEU A 173 1.45 33.71 26.31
CA LEU A 173 0.71 33.55 27.54
C LEU A 173 -0.68 32.99 27.24
N TRP A 174 -1.10 31.99 28.01
CA TRP A 174 -2.42 31.36 27.88
C TRP A 174 -3.13 31.33 29.23
N SER A 175 -4.43 31.58 29.25
CA SER A 175 -5.25 31.23 30.42
C SER A 175 -5.29 29.71 30.56
N LYS A 176 -5.46 29.21 31.79
CA LYS A 176 -5.45 27.76 32.05
C LYS A 176 -6.50 27.00 31.24
N GLY A 177 -7.71 27.57 31.10
CA GLY A 177 -8.81 26.94 30.36
C GLY A 177 -8.55 26.86 28.85
N GLU A 178 -8.08 27.94 28.23
CA GLU A 178 -7.84 27.94 26.78
C GLU A 178 -6.57 27.20 26.38
N PHE A 179 -5.55 27.14 27.24
CA PHE A 179 -4.35 26.34 26.97
C PHE A 179 -4.70 24.86 26.68
N GLY A 180 -5.61 24.28 27.47
CA GLY A 180 -6.05 22.89 27.28
C GLY A 180 -6.74 22.67 25.94
N LYS A 181 -7.63 23.58 25.54
CA LYS A 181 -8.34 23.53 24.25
C LYS A 181 -7.38 23.69 23.07
N GLU A 182 -6.47 24.66 23.15
CA GLU A 182 -5.45 24.87 22.13
C GLU A 182 -4.55 23.65 21.99
N ALA A 183 -4.06 23.11 23.10
CA ALA A 183 -3.23 21.91 23.12
C ALA A 183 -3.96 20.73 22.47
N ALA A 184 -5.23 20.48 22.83
CA ALA A 184 -6.04 19.43 22.23
C ALA A 184 -6.16 19.59 20.70
N ARG A 185 -6.46 20.81 20.23
CA ARG A 185 -6.53 21.12 18.79
C ARG A 185 -5.21 20.84 18.08
N GLU A 186 -4.08 21.23 18.68
CA GLU A 186 -2.76 20.97 18.11
C GLU A 186 -2.42 19.47 18.07
N TYR A 187 -2.73 18.71 19.12
CA TYR A 187 -2.49 17.25 19.13
C TYR A 187 -3.34 16.53 18.08
N ILE A 188 -4.58 16.95 17.84
CA ILE A 188 -5.41 16.39 16.76
C ILE A 188 -4.74 16.62 15.39
N ILE A 189 -4.29 17.85 15.13
CA ILE A 189 -3.63 18.19 13.86
C ILE A 189 -2.32 17.40 13.70
N LEU A 190 -1.48 17.37 14.74
CA LEU A 190 -0.21 16.63 14.72
C LEU A 190 -0.44 15.12 14.58
N GLY A 191 -1.45 14.57 15.25
CA GLY A 191 -1.84 13.16 15.14
C GLY A 191 -2.27 12.81 13.73
N LEU A 192 -3.10 13.66 13.09
CA LEU A 192 -3.52 13.47 11.69
C LEU A 192 -2.32 13.50 10.73
N ILE A 193 -1.43 14.48 10.88
CA ILE A 193 -0.24 14.63 10.02
C ILE A 193 0.67 13.40 10.14
N ASN A 194 1.01 12.99 11.35
CA ASN A 194 1.90 11.85 11.59
C ASN A 194 1.24 10.51 11.18
N GLY A 195 -0.09 10.38 11.37
CA GLY A 195 -0.86 9.24 10.88
C GLY A 195 -0.84 9.13 9.36
N CYS A 196 -1.11 10.22 8.63
CA CYS A 196 -1.04 10.26 7.17
C CYS A 196 0.35 9.87 6.65
N MET A 197 1.43 10.41 7.26
CA MET A 197 2.80 10.06 6.88
C MET A 197 3.08 8.56 7.07
N THR A 198 2.64 7.99 8.19
CA THR A 198 2.78 6.56 8.49
C THR A 198 2.03 5.69 7.46
N CYS A 199 0.81 6.08 7.08
CA CYS A 199 0.05 5.39 6.02
C CYS A 199 0.78 5.44 4.67
N ILE A 200 1.38 6.58 4.29
CA ILE A 200 2.16 6.71 3.05
C ILE A 200 3.41 5.80 3.09
N ILE A 201 4.07 5.68 4.25
CA ILE A 201 5.21 4.76 4.45
C ILE A 201 4.78 3.30 4.22
N ILE A 202 3.71 2.85 4.88
CA ILE A 202 3.20 1.48 4.75
C ILE A 202 2.80 1.19 3.30
N TYR A 203 2.07 2.12 2.67
CA TYR A 203 1.68 2.02 1.26
C TYR A 203 2.91 1.90 0.34
N SER A 204 3.94 2.71 0.59
CA SER A 204 5.18 2.70 -0.20
C SER A 204 5.97 1.40 -0.01
N LEU A 205 5.95 0.83 1.21
CA LEU A 205 6.57 -0.45 1.52
C LEU A 205 5.89 -1.61 0.80
N TYR A 206 4.55 -1.59 0.73
CA TYR A 206 3.78 -2.56 -0.07
C TYR A 206 4.20 -2.52 -1.54
N HIS A 207 4.27 -1.32 -2.15
CA HIS A 207 4.71 -1.16 -3.54
C HIS A 207 6.16 -1.60 -3.75
N TYR A 208 7.05 -1.31 -2.81
CA TYR A 208 8.42 -1.80 -2.86
C TYR A 208 8.47 -3.32 -2.89
N ARG A 209 7.70 -4.01 -2.03
CA ARG A 209 7.67 -5.48 -2.01
C ARG A 209 7.03 -6.08 -3.26
N SER A 210 5.92 -5.51 -3.74
CA SER A 210 5.19 -5.98 -4.90
C SER A 210 5.99 -5.79 -6.20
N LYS A 211 6.56 -4.59 -6.42
CA LYS A 211 7.18 -4.21 -7.70
C LYS A 211 8.69 -4.38 -7.74
N ARG A 212 9.34 -4.52 -6.58
CA ARG A 212 10.82 -4.56 -6.42
C ARG A 212 11.55 -3.40 -7.12
N ASP A 213 10.89 -2.26 -7.32
CA ASP A 213 11.52 -1.07 -7.89
C ASP A 213 12.34 -0.36 -6.78
N PRO A 214 13.67 -0.24 -6.94
CA PRO A 214 14.54 0.36 -5.93
C PRO A 214 14.20 1.83 -5.62
N VAL A 215 13.51 2.55 -6.50
CA VAL A 215 13.12 3.95 -6.24
C VAL A 215 12.23 4.07 -5.01
N TYR A 216 11.36 3.09 -4.73
CA TYR A 216 10.53 3.10 -3.52
C TYR A 216 11.38 2.96 -2.25
N ALA A 217 12.53 2.29 -2.28
CA ALA A 217 13.42 2.23 -1.11
C ALA A 217 14.00 3.60 -0.76
N TYR A 218 14.47 4.36 -1.75
CA TYR A 218 14.94 5.74 -1.55
C TYR A 218 13.81 6.63 -1.03
N TYR A 219 12.60 6.47 -1.57
CA TYR A 219 11.43 7.22 -1.13
C TYR A 219 11.07 6.93 0.33
N ILE A 220 11.04 5.65 0.74
CA ILE A 220 10.76 5.22 2.12
C ILE A 220 11.78 5.84 3.09
N ILE A 221 13.07 5.80 2.77
CA ILE A 221 14.11 6.42 3.60
C ILE A 221 13.86 7.93 3.74
N TYR A 222 13.54 8.61 2.63
CA TYR A 222 13.26 10.05 2.61
C TYR A 222 12.04 10.45 3.45
N ILE A 223 10.92 9.76 3.28
CA ILE A 223 9.70 10.06 4.03
C ILE A 223 9.86 9.74 5.52
N THR A 224 10.56 8.65 5.86
CA THR A 224 10.81 8.24 7.26
C THR A 224 11.74 9.24 7.95
N ALA A 225 12.81 9.67 7.28
CA ALA A 225 13.69 10.71 7.81
C ALA A 225 12.95 12.04 7.98
N THR A 226 12.03 12.38 7.06
CA THR A 226 11.20 13.60 7.18
C THR A 226 10.25 13.51 8.37
N GLN A 227 9.63 12.34 8.59
CA GLN A 227 8.79 12.11 9.76
C GLN A 227 9.59 12.21 11.07
N ALA A 228 10.79 11.62 11.12
CA ALA A 228 11.67 11.73 12.28
C ALA A 228 12.06 13.20 12.56
N LEU A 229 12.43 13.96 11.53
CA LEU A 229 12.75 15.39 11.64
C LEU A 229 11.60 16.17 12.29
N TYR A 230 10.37 15.99 11.80
CA TYR A 230 9.20 16.73 12.29
C TYR A 230 8.69 16.27 13.65
N THR A 231 8.76 14.96 13.93
CA THR A 231 8.42 14.41 15.24
C THR A 231 9.37 14.92 16.31
N SER A 232 10.66 15.03 15.96
CA SER A 232 11.70 15.60 16.83
C SER A 232 11.52 17.11 17.00
N SER A 233 11.41 17.87 15.89
CA SER A 233 11.26 19.33 15.94
C SER A 233 9.93 19.79 16.57
N GLY A 234 8.93 18.91 16.61
CA GLY A 234 7.62 19.15 17.21
C GLY A 234 7.52 18.78 18.69
N GLY A 235 8.56 18.15 19.27
CA GLY A 235 8.59 17.72 20.67
C GLY A 235 7.87 16.39 20.96
N LEU A 236 7.30 15.74 19.95
CA LEU A 236 6.62 14.45 20.12
C LEU A 236 7.60 13.30 20.35
N MET A 237 8.82 13.41 19.83
CA MET A 237 9.85 12.39 20.03
C MET A 237 10.27 12.30 21.50
N SER A 238 10.49 13.44 22.15
CA SER A 238 10.80 13.50 23.58
C SER A 238 9.59 13.21 24.46
N GLN A 239 8.36 13.38 23.99
CA GLN A 239 7.18 13.05 24.78
C GLN A 239 6.81 11.56 24.74
N TYR A 240 6.86 10.93 23.56
CA TYR A 240 6.26 9.60 23.36
C TYR A 240 7.26 8.51 22.93
N LEU A 241 8.34 8.84 22.21
CA LEU A 241 9.24 7.82 21.64
C LEU A 241 10.43 7.52 22.56
N VAL A 242 11.06 8.57 23.10
CA VAL A 242 12.28 8.47 23.92
C VAL A 242 12.25 9.44 25.12
N PRO A 243 11.25 9.36 26.02
CA PRO A 243 11.07 10.33 27.10
C PRO A 243 12.19 10.36 28.14
N ASP A 244 12.86 9.23 28.35
CA ASP A 244 13.95 9.09 29.33
C ASP A 244 15.35 9.22 28.70
N ALA A 245 15.43 9.41 27.37
CA ALA A 245 16.69 9.49 26.63
C ALA A 245 16.82 10.81 25.85
N PRO A 246 16.95 11.95 26.54
CA PRO A 246 16.93 13.28 25.92
C PRO A 246 18.05 13.49 24.89
N LEU A 247 19.23 12.91 25.12
CA LEU A 247 20.35 12.98 24.16
C LEU A 247 20.05 12.31 22.82
N ILE A 248 19.22 11.25 22.81
CA ILE A 248 18.79 10.59 21.57
C ILE A 248 17.80 11.49 20.83
N ALA A 249 16.87 12.14 21.55
CA ALA A 249 15.92 13.08 20.95
C ALA A 249 16.62 14.31 20.35
N ASP A 250 17.58 14.90 21.07
CA ASP A 250 18.41 16.02 20.60
C ASP A 250 19.20 15.63 19.33
N ALA A 251 19.91 14.50 19.38
CA ALA A 251 20.66 14.00 18.22
C ALA A 251 19.75 13.66 17.02
N ALA A 252 18.54 13.14 17.26
CA ALA A 252 17.58 12.81 16.22
C ALA A 252 17.15 14.05 15.42
N PHE A 253 17.02 15.22 16.04
CA PHE A 253 16.65 16.45 15.32
C PHE A 253 17.71 16.85 14.29
N GLY A 254 18.96 16.99 14.73
CA GLY A 254 20.08 17.38 13.86
C GLY A 254 20.41 16.32 12.81
N ALA A 255 20.45 15.04 13.19
CA ALA A 255 20.77 13.95 12.28
C ALA A 255 19.68 13.76 11.22
N SER A 256 18.40 13.86 11.59
CA SER A 256 17.29 13.71 10.65
C SER A 256 17.34 14.78 9.56
N PHE A 257 17.72 16.02 9.87
CA PHE A 257 17.86 17.07 8.85
C PHE A 257 18.89 16.69 7.77
N CYS A 258 20.05 16.18 8.18
CA CYS A 258 21.08 15.70 7.28
C CYS A 258 20.61 14.50 6.44
N ILE A 259 19.96 13.52 7.08
CA ILE A 259 19.47 12.31 6.40
C ILE A 259 18.35 12.65 5.41
N VAL A 260 17.42 13.54 5.77
CA VAL A 260 16.36 14.05 4.87
C VAL A 260 16.99 14.67 3.63
N THR A 261 17.98 15.52 3.80
CA THR A 261 18.63 16.21 2.67
C THR A 261 19.38 15.20 1.78
N ALA A 262 20.15 14.28 2.36
CA ALA A 262 20.87 13.25 1.63
C ALA A 262 19.93 12.32 0.85
N SER A 263 18.92 11.78 1.53
CA SER A 263 17.95 10.85 0.94
C SER A 263 17.06 11.52 -0.11
N GLY A 264 16.66 12.78 0.10
CA GLY A 264 15.90 13.57 -0.87
C GLY A 264 16.67 13.82 -2.17
N LEU A 265 17.98 14.09 -2.08
CA LEU A 265 18.84 14.25 -3.27
C LEU A 265 18.98 12.94 -4.06
N LEU A 266 19.24 11.82 -3.37
CA LEU A 266 19.35 10.51 -4.00
C LEU A 266 18.01 10.07 -4.61
N PHE A 267 16.92 10.27 -3.89
CA PHE A 267 15.57 10.00 -4.37
C PHE A 267 15.24 10.82 -5.62
N GLY A 268 15.46 12.14 -5.60
CA GLY A 268 15.23 13.03 -6.74
C GLY A 268 16.07 12.64 -7.96
N ALA A 269 17.34 12.28 -7.74
CA ALA A 269 18.23 11.83 -8.80
C ALA A 269 17.73 10.54 -9.48
N ARG A 270 17.24 9.58 -8.69
CA ARG A 270 16.68 8.31 -9.19
C ARG A 270 15.33 8.49 -9.84
N LEU A 271 14.46 9.34 -9.29
CA LEU A 271 13.14 9.64 -9.83
C LEU A 271 13.21 10.26 -11.23
N MET A 272 14.14 11.21 -11.43
CA MET A 272 14.36 11.89 -12.70
C MET A 272 15.31 11.14 -13.66
N ASP A 273 15.76 9.93 -13.30
CA ASP A 273 16.72 9.12 -14.05
C ASP A 273 17.96 9.93 -14.49
N LEU A 274 18.55 10.67 -13.53
CA LEU A 274 19.67 11.59 -13.81
C LEU A 274 20.93 10.86 -14.28
N GLY A 275 21.12 9.60 -13.89
CA GLY A 275 22.24 8.78 -14.38
C GLY A 275 22.28 8.68 -15.91
N ARG A 276 21.11 8.66 -16.57
CA ARG A 276 21.04 8.63 -18.04
C ARG A 276 21.09 10.02 -18.69
N HIS A 277 20.47 11.02 -18.05
CA HIS A 277 20.23 12.31 -18.70
C HIS A 277 21.19 13.44 -18.27
N ALA A 278 21.77 13.33 -17.08
CA ALA A 278 22.66 14.34 -16.50
C ALA A 278 23.66 13.68 -15.52
N PRO A 279 24.61 12.86 -16.03
CA PRO A 279 25.49 12.04 -15.19
C PRO A 279 26.45 12.84 -14.29
N TRP A 280 26.70 14.11 -14.62
CA TRP A 280 27.47 15.00 -13.73
C TRP A 280 26.66 15.44 -12.50
N ILE A 281 25.36 15.69 -12.68
CA ILE A 281 24.44 16.04 -11.57
C ILE A 281 24.21 14.81 -10.70
N ASP A 282 24.05 13.63 -11.30
CA ASP A 282 23.91 12.38 -10.56
C ASP A 282 25.11 12.13 -9.65
N ARG A 283 26.34 12.29 -10.17
CA ARG A 283 27.57 12.20 -9.36
C ARG A 283 27.62 13.26 -8.26
N LEU A 284 27.27 14.51 -8.57
CA LEU A 284 27.21 15.59 -7.58
C LEU A 284 26.21 15.28 -6.46
N SER A 285 25.04 14.73 -6.78
CA SER A 285 24.03 14.32 -5.79
C SER A 285 24.54 13.24 -4.85
N HIS A 286 25.31 12.26 -5.35
CA HIS A 286 25.93 11.23 -4.49
C HIS A 286 27.03 11.81 -3.59
N TRP A 287 27.90 12.68 -4.13
CA TRP A 287 28.91 13.38 -3.31
C TRP A 287 28.28 14.26 -2.23
N ALA A 288 27.23 15.02 -2.59
CA ALA A 288 26.49 15.85 -1.66
C ALA A 288 25.79 15.00 -0.59
N ALA A 289 25.15 13.89 -0.95
CA ALA A 289 24.56 12.96 0.00
C ALA A 289 25.62 12.42 0.98
N GLY A 290 26.81 12.04 0.49
CA GLY A 290 27.94 11.65 1.34
C GLY A 290 28.38 12.76 2.30
N PHE A 291 28.46 14.01 1.83
CA PHE A 291 28.75 15.17 2.67
C PHE A 291 27.72 15.34 3.80
N PHE A 292 26.41 15.25 3.51
CA PHE A 292 25.37 15.38 4.54
C PHE A 292 25.41 14.21 5.54
N LEU A 293 25.66 12.98 5.08
CA LEU A 293 25.82 11.83 5.97
C LEU A 293 27.06 11.93 6.85
N LEU A 294 28.16 12.51 6.36
CA LEU A 294 29.32 12.82 7.20
C LEU A 294 29.02 13.97 8.18
N ALA A 295 28.26 14.98 7.75
CA ALA A 295 27.85 16.07 8.62
C ALA A 295 26.93 15.60 9.76
N SER A 296 26.11 14.55 9.56
CA SER A 296 25.28 14.00 10.65
C SER A 296 26.12 13.39 11.77
N LEU A 297 27.34 12.89 11.49
CA LEU A 297 28.26 12.41 12.53
C LEU A 297 28.72 13.55 13.46
N SER A 298 28.73 14.80 12.99
CA SER A 298 29.06 15.96 13.84
C SER A 298 27.99 16.27 14.89
N VAL A 299 26.76 15.78 14.68
CA VAL A 299 25.66 15.87 15.66
C VAL A 299 25.96 14.96 16.84
N LEU A 300 26.40 13.73 16.58
CA LEU A 300 26.80 12.77 17.63
C LEU A 300 27.99 13.27 18.46
N ALA A 301 28.80 14.19 17.92
CA ALA A 301 29.94 14.78 18.59
C ALA A 301 29.64 16.11 19.32
N ASP A 302 28.38 16.58 19.35
CA ASP A 302 27.99 17.91 19.89
C ASP A 302 28.74 19.08 19.20
N ARG A 303 29.10 18.91 17.92
CA ARG A 303 29.84 19.90 17.10
C ARG A 303 29.07 20.40 15.89
N TYR A 304 27.78 20.05 15.77
CA TYR A 304 26.97 20.39 14.61
C TYR A 304 26.91 21.89 14.33
N TYR A 305 26.91 22.74 15.36
CA TYR A 305 26.90 24.21 15.21
C TYR A 305 28.05 24.75 14.34
N VAL A 306 29.20 24.06 14.27
CA VAL A 306 30.36 24.49 13.47
C VAL A 306 30.07 24.37 11.97
N VAL A 307 29.30 23.35 11.60
CA VAL A 307 29.01 23.00 10.20
C VAL A 307 27.60 23.40 9.77
N SER A 308 26.68 23.67 10.70
CA SER A 308 25.25 23.90 10.46
C SER A 308 24.97 24.97 9.41
N ASN A 309 25.65 26.12 9.45
CA ASN A 309 25.47 27.19 8.47
C ASN A 309 25.91 26.77 7.06
N ALA A 310 27.01 26.02 6.95
CA ALA A 310 27.47 25.50 5.67
C ALA A 310 26.49 24.42 5.15
N VAL A 311 26.07 23.52 6.03
CA VAL A 311 25.09 22.46 5.74
C VAL A 311 23.78 23.07 5.21
N GLN A 312 23.23 24.09 5.87
CA GLN A 312 22.00 24.75 5.44
C GLN A 312 22.14 25.51 4.12
N ALA A 313 23.21 26.29 3.96
CA ALA A 313 23.45 27.03 2.72
C ALA A 313 23.63 26.08 1.51
N THR A 314 24.35 24.98 1.70
CA THR A 314 24.52 23.93 0.68
C THR A 314 23.19 23.23 0.39
N ALA A 315 22.39 22.91 1.40
CA ALA A 315 21.08 22.30 1.23
C ALA A 315 20.13 23.20 0.41
N LEU A 316 20.08 24.49 0.73
CA LEU A 316 19.28 25.47 -0.03
C LEU A 316 19.74 25.56 -1.49
N GLY A 317 21.05 25.68 -1.72
CA GLY A 317 21.60 25.77 -3.07
C GLY A 317 21.30 24.54 -3.93
N LEU A 318 21.42 23.35 -3.37
CA LEU A 318 21.09 22.09 -4.06
C LEU A 318 19.59 21.95 -4.32
N LEU A 319 18.75 22.38 -3.37
CA LEU A 319 17.31 22.39 -3.52
C LEU A 319 16.85 23.34 -4.64
N VAL A 320 17.47 24.52 -4.76
CA VAL A 320 17.22 25.44 -5.89
C VAL A 320 17.71 24.82 -7.20
N MET A 321 18.92 24.26 -7.22
CA MET A 321 19.51 23.63 -8.41
C MET A 321 18.63 22.50 -8.97
N ILE A 322 18.14 21.60 -8.12
CA ILE A 322 17.32 20.45 -8.57
C ILE A 322 15.97 20.90 -9.13
N ASN A 323 15.37 21.97 -8.58
CA ASN A 323 14.13 22.55 -9.09
C ASN A 323 14.33 23.26 -10.43
N VAL A 324 15.44 24.00 -10.61
CA VAL A 324 15.79 24.59 -11.92
C VAL A 324 15.95 23.51 -12.99
N LEU A 325 16.59 22.38 -12.65
CA LEU A 325 16.69 21.24 -13.56
C LEU A 325 15.31 20.64 -13.90
N ALA A 326 14.44 20.48 -12.90
CA ALA A 326 13.09 19.98 -13.10
C ALA A 326 12.27 20.89 -14.04
N VAL A 327 12.36 22.22 -13.88
CA VAL A 327 11.75 23.20 -14.80
C VAL A 327 12.28 23.01 -16.22
N ALA A 328 13.61 22.91 -16.38
CA ALA A 328 14.22 22.72 -17.70
C ALA A 328 13.76 21.42 -18.38
N ARG A 329 13.53 20.34 -17.62
CA ARG A 329 12.98 19.08 -18.14
C ARG A 329 11.49 19.16 -18.47
N MET A 330 10.72 19.87 -17.64
CA MET A 330 9.29 20.08 -17.88
C MET A 330 9.07 20.84 -19.21
N ILE A 331 9.88 21.87 -19.48
CA ILE A 331 9.84 22.61 -20.76
C ILE A 331 10.14 21.70 -21.96
N ARG A 332 10.90 20.62 -21.76
CA ARG A 332 11.18 19.59 -22.78
C ARG A 332 10.13 18.49 -22.87
N GLY A 333 9.01 18.61 -22.15
CA GLY A 333 7.87 17.68 -22.24
C GLY A 333 7.91 16.48 -21.28
N ASP A 334 8.84 16.45 -20.32
CA ASP A 334 8.89 15.38 -19.31
C ASP A 334 7.77 15.51 -18.27
N ARG A 335 6.77 14.63 -18.35
CA ARG A 335 5.63 14.61 -17.42
C ARG A 335 6.00 14.24 -15.99
N VAL A 336 7.08 13.48 -15.76
CA VAL A 336 7.53 13.14 -14.41
C VAL A 336 8.08 14.38 -13.70
N ALA A 337 8.77 15.25 -14.44
CA ALA A 337 9.29 16.51 -13.92
C ALA A 337 8.17 17.48 -13.48
N MET A 338 7.00 17.43 -14.11
CA MET A 338 5.83 18.23 -13.71
C MET A 338 5.31 17.82 -12.31
N PHE A 339 5.15 16.52 -12.05
CA PHE A 339 4.74 16.04 -10.72
C PHE A 339 5.78 16.37 -9.65
N PHE A 340 7.07 16.24 -9.99
CA PHE A 340 8.15 16.66 -9.10
C PHE A 340 8.05 18.15 -8.78
N LEU A 341 7.91 19.02 -9.78
CA LEU A 341 7.81 20.46 -9.58
C LEU A 341 6.56 20.85 -8.79
N ALA A 342 5.41 20.22 -9.06
CA ALA A 342 4.18 20.43 -8.33
C ALA A 342 4.31 20.04 -6.85
N ALA A 343 4.99 18.93 -6.56
CA ALA A 343 5.26 18.52 -5.19
C ALA A 343 6.18 19.52 -4.46
N PHE A 344 7.18 20.05 -5.15
CA PHE A 344 8.20 20.90 -4.54
C PHE A 344 7.86 22.40 -4.50
N LEU A 345 6.88 22.92 -5.26
CA LEU A 345 6.63 24.36 -5.33
C LEU A 345 6.29 25.00 -3.97
N VAL A 346 5.26 24.49 -3.29
CA VAL A 346 4.82 25.02 -1.97
C VAL A 346 5.83 24.63 -0.89
N TYR A 347 6.38 23.41 -0.98
CA TYR A 347 7.37 22.91 -0.04
C TYR A 347 8.67 23.73 -0.07
N LEU A 348 9.13 24.15 -1.26
CA LEU A 348 10.33 24.95 -1.46
C LEU A 348 10.23 26.31 -0.78
N ILE A 349 9.11 27.02 -0.97
CA ILE A 349 8.90 28.35 -0.35
C ILE A 349 8.99 28.22 1.17
N LEU A 350 8.35 27.20 1.73
CA LEU A 350 8.28 27.00 3.17
C LEU A 350 9.62 26.59 3.77
N VAL A 351 10.34 25.66 3.12
CA VAL A 351 11.70 25.28 3.52
C VAL A 351 12.66 26.45 3.40
N ALA A 352 12.54 27.28 2.35
CA ALA A 352 13.35 28.48 2.19
C ALA A 352 13.09 29.49 3.32
N MET A 353 11.83 29.73 3.70
CA MET A 353 11.49 30.57 4.86
C MET A 353 12.09 30.01 6.17
N MET A 354 12.01 28.70 6.39
CA MET A 354 12.60 28.07 7.57
C MET A 354 14.13 28.16 7.59
N MET A 355 14.79 28.03 6.43
CA MET A 355 16.24 28.20 6.30
C MET A 355 16.66 29.65 6.53
N LEU A 356 15.92 30.64 6.02
CA LEU A 356 16.17 32.05 6.32
C LEU A 356 16.06 32.34 7.82
N ARG A 357 15.10 31.72 8.52
CA ARG A 357 15.00 31.79 9.99
C ARG A 357 16.19 31.14 10.68
N ALA A 358 16.59 29.95 10.25
CA ALA A 358 17.72 29.23 10.83
C ALA A 358 19.07 29.93 10.60
N LEU A 359 19.17 30.78 9.56
CA LEU A 359 20.30 31.68 9.31
C LEU A 359 20.20 33.03 10.05
N GLY A 360 19.12 33.29 10.79
CA GLY A 360 18.88 34.57 11.49
C GLY A 360 18.53 35.74 10.58
N LEU A 361 18.11 35.49 9.33
CA LEU A 361 17.81 36.52 8.32
C LEU A 361 16.33 36.93 8.29
N TYR A 362 15.43 36.10 8.84
CA TYR A 362 14.00 36.33 8.80
C TYR A 362 13.30 35.71 10.01
N VAL A 363 12.31 36.40 10.59
CA VAL A 363 11.52 35.88 11.71
C VAL A 363 10.22 35.31 11.15
N THR A 364 9.88 34.08 11.53
CA THR A 364 8.58 33.46 11.17
C THR A 364 7.78 33.17 12.44
N PRO A 365 6.44 33.28 12.40
CA PRO A 365 5.59 32.85 13.50
C PRO A 365 5.85 31.39 13.93
N ALA A 366 5.58 31.05 15.19
CA ALA A 366 5.67 29.67 15.67
C ALA A 366 4.76 28.69 14.90
N SER A 367 3.60 29.15 14.43
CA SER A 367 2.64 28.35 13.66
C SER A 367 3.23 27.83 12.33
N THR A 368 4.27 28.50 11.79
CA THR A 368 4.98 28.06 10.58
C THR A 368 5.56 26.65 10.72
N ASN A 369 5.92 26.21 11.94
CA ASN A 369 6.40 24.83 12.16
C ASN A 369 5.30 23.80 11.88
N ILE A 370 4.09 24.00 12.41
CA ILE A 370 2.96 23.09 12.20
C ILE A 370 2.53 23.13 10.73
N ILE A 371 2.52 24.31 10.10
CA ILE A 371 2.23 24.45 8.67
C ILE A 371 3.27 23.68 7.82
N ALA A 372 4.55 23.72 8.18
CA ALA A 372 5.60 22.94 7.51
C ALA A 372 5.38 21.43 7.58
N GLN A 373 4.93 20.94 8.74
CA GLN A 373 4.53 19.54 8.90
C GLN A 373 3.29 19.21 8.06
N ALA A 374 2.27 20.08 8.08
CA ALA A 374 1.04 19.88 7.33
C ALA A 374 1.27 19.85 5.81
N VAL A 375 2.12 20.75 5.28
CA VAL A 375 2.48 20.82 3.86
C VAL A 375 3.34 19.63 3.42
N ALA A 376 4.05 18.98 4.34
CA ALA A 376 4.83 17.80 4.01
C ALA A 376 3.94 16.64 3.51
N VAL A 377 2.71 16.50 4.03
CA VAL A 377 1.77 15.45 3.63
C VAL A 377 1.39 15.54 2.14
N PRO A 378 0.82 16.65 1.61
CA PRO A 378 0.53 16.76 0.18
C PRO A 378 1.79 16.70 -0.69
N HIS A 379 2.92 17.23 -0.23
CA HIS A 379 4.21 17.07 -0.92
C HIS A 379 4.59 15.58 -1.07
N MET A 380 4.49 14.79 0.01
CA MET A 380 4.76 13.35 -0.05
C MET A 380 3.73 12.63 -0.93
N LEU A 381 2.45 12.95 -0.80
CA LEU A 381 1.39 12.35 -1.62
C LEU A 381 1.59 12.60 -3.12
N LEU A 382 1.97 13.82 -3.51
CA LEU A 382 2.25 14.17 -4.91
C LEU A 382 3.46 13.41 -5.45
N LEU A 383 4.51 13.21 -4.64
CA LEU A 383 5.64 12.35 -5.01
C LEU A 383 5.23 10.89 -5.20
N SER A 384 4.36 10.37 -4.31
CA SER A 384 3.81 9.02 -4.42
C SER A 384 2.99 8.84 -5.70
N LEU A 385 2.15 9.82 -6.05
CA LEU A 385 1.41 9.83 -7.34
C LEU A 385 2.36 9.87 -8.55
N GLY A 386 3.43 10.66 -8.48
CA GLY A 386 4.47 10.69 -9.50
C GLY A 386 5.16 9.34 -9.71
N LEU A 387 5.42 8.60 -8.63
CA LEU A 387 5.98 7.24 -8.68
C LEU A 387 5.02 6.24 -9.33
N LEU A 388 3.73 6.32 -9.00
CA LEU A 388 2.69 5.48 -9.60
C LEU A 388 2.59 5.74 -11.11
N HIS A 389 2.58 7.00 -11.53
CA HIS A 389 2.53 7.36 -12.95
C HIS A 389 3.77 6.88 -13.72
N ARG A 390 4.97 7.07 -13.14
CA ARG A 390 6.21 6.53 -13.71
C ARG A 390 6.16 5.02 -13.85
N SER A 391 5.68 4.31 -12.82
CA SER A 391 5.54 2.85 -12.84
C SER A 391 4.59 2.39 -13.94
N ALA A 392 3.43 3.05 -14.09
CA ALA A 392 2.45 2.72 -15.13
C ALA A 392 3.02 2.96 -16.54
N GLY A 393 3.81 4.03 -16.72
CA GLY A 393 4.49 4.31 -18.00
C GLY A 393 5.48 3.21 -18.40
N ILE A 394 6.32 2.75 -17.46
CA ILE A 394 7.27 1.66 -17.70
C ILE A 394 6.54 0.36 -18.10
N GLU A 395 5.42 0.08 -17.47
CA GLU A 395 4.61 -1.12 -17.72
C GLU A 395 3.92 -1.09 -19.09
N ALA A 396 3.41 0.08 -19.50
CA ALA A 396 2.84 0.30 -20.83
C ALA A 396 3.88 0.05 -21.93
N THR A 397 5.11 0.57 -21.79
CA THR A 397 6.18 0.33 -22.77
C THR A 397 6.57 -1.15 -22.85
N ARG A 398 6.66 -1.86 -21.72
CA ARG A 398 6.94 -3.31 -21.70
C ARG A 398 5.86 -4.11 -22.43
N LEU A 399 4.59 -3.80 -22.17
CA LEU A 399 3.46 -4.46 -22.83
C LEU A 399 3.48 -4.21 -24.34
N GLU A 400 3.79 -2.97 -24.77
CA GLU A 400 3.88 -2.64 -26.20
C GLU A 400 5.04 -3.39 -26.87
N THR A 401 6.22 -3.46 -26.24
CA THR A 401 7.34 -4.25 -26.78
C THR A 401 7.01 -5.73 -26.90
N SER A 402 6.28 -6.30 -25.93
CA SER A 402 5.82 -7.69 -25.99
C SER A 402 4.85 -7.93 -27.14
N ARG A 403 3.86 -7.05 -27.31
CA ARG A 403 2.88 -7.13 -28.42
C ARG A 403 3.51 -6.99 -29.80
N ARG A 404 4.56 -6.15 -29.94
CA ARG A 404 5.30 -6.03 -31.21
C ARG A 404 6.03 -7.33 -31.55
N ALA A 405 6.71 -7.93 -30.57
CA ALA A 405 7.40 -9.20 -30.78
C ALA A 405 6.43 -10.34 -31.17
N GLU A 406 5.24 -10.37 -30.58
CA GLU A 406 4.19 -11.34 -30.91
C GLU A 406 3.71 -11.20 -32.37
N ARG A 407 3.40 -9.98 -32.83
CA ARG A 407 2.99 -9.73 -34.22
C ARG A 407 4.07 -10.07 -35.24
N GLU A 408 5.34 -9.79 -34.92
CA GLU A 408 6.46 -10.17 -35.80
C GLU A 408 6.63 -11.69 -35.91
N LEU A 409 6.30 -12.43 -34.85
CA LEU A 409 6.31 -13.89 -34.85
C LEU A 409 5.16 -14.42 -35.72
N GLU A 410 3.95 -13.91 -35.53
CA GLU A 410 2.77 -14.28 -36.34
C GLU A 410 3.00 -14.05 -37.84
N ALA A 411 3.57 -12.89 -38.21
CA ALA A 411 3.90 -12.59 -39.61
C ALA A 411 4.92 -13.58 -40.20
N ARG A 412 5.95 -13.97 -39.43
CA ARG A 412 6.94 -14.97 -39.86
C ARG A 412 6.31 -16.35 -40.04
N VAL A 413 5.42 -16.77 -39.15
CA VAL A 413 4.69 -18.04 -39.26
C VAL A 413 3.79 -18.05 -40.50
N ALA A 414 3.06 -16.97 -40.76
CA ALA A 414 2.21 -16.85 -41.95
C ALA A 414 3.03 -16.94 -43.25
N GLN A 415 4.17 -16.24 -43.33
CA GLN A 415 5.06 -16.28 -44.50
C GLN A 415 5.56 -17.70 -44.78
N ARG A 416 6.05 -18.41 -43.75
CA ARG A 416 6.54 -19.79 -43.92
C ARG A 416 5.46 -20.75 -44.36
N THR A 417 4.23 -20.58 -43.84
CA THR A 417 3.09 -21.41 -44.21
C THR A 417 2.74 -21.25 -45.69
N MET A 418 2.84 -20.02 -46.23
CA MET A 418 2.56 -19.75 -47.64
C MET A 418 3.65 -20.29 -48.58
N GLU A 419 4.94 -20.17 -48.23
CA GLU A 419 6.05 -20.77 -48.99
C GLU A 419 5.93 -22.31 -49.08
N LEU A 420 5.58 -22.95 -47.95
CA LEU A 420 5.33 -24.39 -47.88
C LEU A 420 4.16 -24.83 -48.77
N ALA A 421 3.05 -24.09 -48.74
CA ALA A 421 1.89 -24.37 -49.57
C ALA A 421 2.21 -24.30 -51.07
N GLN A 422 2.98 -23.30 -51.50
CA GLN A 422 3.42 -23.16 -52.90
C GLN A 422 4.34 -24.31 -53.34
N THR A 423 5.29 -24.70 -52.49
CA THR A 423 6.23 -25.78 -52.78
C THR A 423 5.50 -27.13 -52.92
N ASN A 424 4.53 -27.40 -52.03
CA ASN A 424 3.70 -28.60 -52.09
C ASN A 424 2.87 -28.68 -53.38
N ALA A 425 2.30 -27.56 -53.83
CA ALA A 425 1.52 -27.51 -55.06
C ALA A 425 2.37 -27.81 -56.31
N SER A 426 3.60 -27.30 -56.36
CA SER A 426 4.54 -27.56 -57.47
C SER A 426 4.93 -29.04 -57.58
N LEU A 427 5.24 -29.68 -56.45
CA LEU A 427 5.59 -31.10 -56.40
C LEU A 427 4.42 -32.00 -56.84
N ALA A 428 3.19 -31.64 -56.47
CA ALA A 428 2.00 -32.39 -56.85
C ALA A 428 1.76 -32.41 -58.38
N ALA A 429 2.07 -31.31 -59.07
CA ALA A 429 1.90 -31.21 -60.53
C ALA A 429 2.93 -32.04 -61.30
N GLU A 430 4.18 -32.10 -60.82
CA GLU A 430 5.26 -32.88 -61.45
C GLU A 430 4.99 -34.40 -61.35
N ILE A 431 4.40 -34.84 -60.23
CA ILE A 431 4.02 -36.23 -59.99
C ILE A 431 2.91 -36.71 -60.94
N ALA A 432 2.02 -35.81 -61.40
CA ALA A 432 0.90 -36.17 -62.27
C ALA A 432 1.34 -36.52 -63.70
N VAL A 433 2.34 -35.81 -64.25
CA VAL A 433 2.81 -35.98 -65.63
C VAL A 433 3.57 -37.31 -65.82
N ARG A 434 4.31 -37.75 -64.80
CA ARG A 434 5.13 -38.97 -64.87
C ARG A 434 4.31 -40.27 -64.85
N ARG A 435 3.04 -40.22 -64.42
CA ARG A 435 2.18 -41.41 -64.21
C ARG A 435 1.52 -41.96 -65.48
N VAL A 436 1.37 -41.17 -66.55
CA VAL A 436 0.55 -41.56 -67.72
C VAL A 436 1.28 -42.50 -68.69
N ALA A 437 2.60 -42.36 -68.87
CA ALA A 437 3.38 -43.16 -69.83
C ALA A 437 3.76 -44.57 -69.31
N GLU A 438 3.82 -44.75 -68.00
CA GLU A 438 4.17 -46.02 -67.39
C GLU A 438 2.99 -47.02 -67.34
N SER A 439 1.74 -46.58 -67.56
CA SER A 439 0.54 -47.31 -67.13
C SER A 439 0.26 -48.65 -67.84
N ARG A 440 0.49 -48.81 -69.16
CA ARG A 440 -0.10 -49.94 -69.90
C ARG A 440 0.63 -51.29 -69.86
N LEU A 441 1.97 -51.31 -69.79
CA LEU A 441 2.71 -52.58 -69.87
C LEU A 441 2.90 -53.26 -68.51
N ARG A 442 2.94 -52.46 -67.46
CA ARG A 442 3.06 -52.91 -66.08
C ARG A 442 1.68 -53.11 -65.42
N GLU A 443 0.55 -52.83 -66.09
CA GLU A 443 -0.80 -52.82 -65.51
C GLU A 443 -1.24 -54.17 -64.91
N SER A 444 -0.88 -55.30 -65.53
CA SER A 444 -1.27 -56.65 -65.06
C SER A 444 -0.37 -57.19 -63.94
N GLU A 445 0.96 -57.04 -64.04
CA GLU A 445 1.89 -57.44 -62.96
C GLU A 445 1.96 -56.43 -61.82
N ARG A 446 1.77 -55.13 -62.10
CA ARG A 446 1.50 -54.14 -61.05
C ARG A 446 0.17 -54.38 -60.40
N GLN A 447 -0.90 -54.88 -61.02
CA GLN A 447 -2.19 -54.84 -60.31
C GLN A 447 -2.14 -55.59 -58.97
N VAL A 448 -1.49 -56.75 -58.93
CA VAL A 448 -1.32 -57.53 -57.69
C VAL A 448 -0.26 -56.93 -56.77
N ARG A 449 0.91 -56.56 -57.31
CA ARG A 449 1.98 -55.92 -56.50
C ARG A 449 1.57 -54.53 -55.99
N ALA A 450 0.81 -53.76 -56.78
CA ALA A 450 0.23 -52.47 -56.44
C ALA A 450 -0.98 -52.58 -55.50
N ILE A 451 -1.74 -53.67 -55.47
CA ILE A 451 -2.72 -53.88 -54.39
C ILE A 451 -1.99 -54.04 -53.05
N LEU A 452 -0.89 -54.80 -53.02
CA LEU A 452 -0.08 -55.03 -51.81
C LEU A 452 0.79 -53.81 -51.43
N ASP A 453 1.28 -53.04 -52.41
CA ASP A 453 2.04 -51.80 -52.20
C ASP A 453 1.14 -50.58 -51.97
N ALA A 454 -0.12 -50.60 -52.42
CA ALA A 454 -1.13 -49.58 -52.08
C ALA A 454 -1.83 -49.85 -50.76
N ALA A 455 -1.61 -51.01 -50.12
CA ALA A 455 -2.00 -51.22 -48.74
C ALA A 455 -1.31 -50.15 -47.87
N PRO A 456 -2.04 -49.36 -47.07
CA PRO A 456 -1.47 -48.20 -46.37
C PRO A 456 -0.60 -48.57 -45.16
N PHE A 457 -0.15 -49.83 -45.05
CA PHE A 457 0.62 -50.36 -43.94
C PHE A 457 1.81 -51.19 -44.44
N PRO A 458 3.00 -51.07 -43.82
CA PRO A 458 4.11 -51.99 -43.99
C PRO A 458 3.69 -53.46 -43.81
N MET A 459 3.93 -54.28 -44.84
CA MET A 459 3.65 -55.72 -44.85
C MET A 459 4.91 -56.51 -45.18
N VAL A 460 5.18 -57.54 -44.40
CA VAL A 460 6.32 -58.44 -44.55
C VAL A 460 5.84 -59.88 -44.45
N VAL A 461 6.23 -60.73 -45.39
CA VAL A 461 6.08 -62.19 -45.26
C VAL A 461 7.44 -62.77 -44.93
N ALA A 462 7.51 -63.52 -43.83
CA ALA A 462 8.74 -64.18 -43.40
C ALA A 462 8.49 -65.67 -43.14
N GLY A 463 9.52 -66.50 -43.35
CA GLY A 463 9.48 -67.91 -42.97
C GLY A 463 9.37 -68.07 -41.45
N TYR A 464 8.69 -69.13 -41.02
CA TYR A 464 8.50 -69.45 -39.60
C TYR A 464 9.14 -70.81 -39.27
N PRO A 465 9.96 -70.93 -38.20
CA PRO A 465 10.40 -69.88 -37.27
C PRO A 465 11.72 -69.18 -37.67
N ASP A 466 12.28 -69.50 -38.84
CA ASP A 466 13.62 -69.09 -39.25
C ASP A 466 13.77 -67.59 -39.54
N GLY A 467 12.65 -66.90 -39.81
CA GLY A 467 12.55 -65.45 -39.93
C GLY A 467 13.13 -64.89 -41.23
N ARG A 468 13.35 -65.72 -42.27
CA ARG A 468 13.84 -65.25 -43.58
C ARG A 468 12.75 -64.48 -44.32
N LEU A 469 13.08 -63.32 -44.88
CA LEU A 469 12.09 -62.51 -45.60
C LEU A 469 11.81 -63.08 -46.99
N HIS A 470 10.54 -63.41 -47.26
CA HIS A 470 10.06 -63.90 -48.56
C HIS A 470 9.41 -62.80 -49.39
N PHE A 471 8.80 -61.81 -48.73
CA PHE A 471 8.16 -60.68 -49.38
C PHE A 471 8.19 -59.46 -48.46
N VAL A 472 8.38 -58.28 -49.05
CA VAL A 472 8.33 -56.99 -48.37
C VAL A 472 7.63 -56.04 -49.34
N ASN A 473 6.54 -55.40 -48.92
CA ASN A 473 5.87 -54.39 -49.74
C ASN A 473 6.63 -53.06 -49.68
N GLN A 474 6.33 -52.15 -50.60
CA GLN A 474 6.99 -50.84 -50.67
C GLN A 474 6.87 -50.03 -49.36
N PRO A 475 5.69 -49.93 -48.72
CA PRO A 475 5.59 -49.31 -47.40
C PRO A 475 6.55 -49.92 -46.35
N ALA A 476 6.83 -51.23 -46.39
CA ALA A 476 7.76 -51.88 -45.48
C ALA A 476 9.24 -51.64 -45.80
N THR A 477 9.64 -51.52 -47.07
CA THR A 477 11.02 -51.15 -47.43
C THR A 477 11.34 -49.71 -47.02
N GLU A 478 10.41 -48.78 -47.27
CA GLU A 478 10.53 -47.38 -46.84
C GLU A 478 10.58 -47.26 -45.31
N PHE A 479 9.71 -48.00 -44.62
CA PHE A 479 9.65 -48.05 -43.16
C PHE A 479 10.92 -48.65 -42.55
N LEU A 480 11.43 -49.77 -43.08
CA LEU A 480 12.64 -50.44 -42.56
C LEU A 480 13.94 -49.79 -43.03
N GLY A 481 13.89 -48.88 -44.01
CA GLY A 481 15.06 -48.16 -44.52
C GLY A 481 16.05 -49.06 -45.25
N VAL A 482 15.56 -50.20 -45.76
CA VAL A 482 16.34 -51.19 -46.48
C VAL A 482 15.69 -51.39 -47.84
N ASP A 483 16.52 -51.37 -48.87
CA ASP A 483 16.09 -51.71 -50.23
C ASP A 483 15.47 -53.13 -50.27
N GLY A 484 14.44 -53.33 -51.09
CA GLY A 484 13.70 -54.59 -51.14
C GLY A 484 14.57 -55.82 -51.39
N ASP A 485 15.54 -55.73 -52.30
CA ASP A 485 16.41 -56.87 -52.65
C ASP A 485 17.38 -57.18 -51.51
N ARG A 486 17.87 -56.14 -50.84
CA ARG A 486 18.70 -56.28 -49.63
C ARG A 486 17.87 -56.83 -48.47
N ALA A 487 16.62 -56.42 -48.31
CA ALA A 487 15.73 -56.89 -47.25
C ALA A 487 15.48 -58.40 -47.38
N LEU A 488 15.30 -58.93 -48.60
CA LEU A 488 15.12 -60.37 -48.84
C LEU A 488 16.34 -61.23 -48.43
N SER A 489 17.51 -60.62 -48.25
CA SER A 489 18.72 -61.28 -47.73
C SER A 489 18.86 -61.21 -46.20
N MET A 490 17.99 -60.46 -45.53
CA MET A 490 18.01 -60.22 -44.09
C MET A 490 17.02 -61.13 -43.34
N ARG A 491 17.10 -61.10 -42.01
CA ARG A 491 16.19 -61.83 -41.12
C ARG A 491 15.36 -60.86 -40.31
N THR A 492 14.16 -61.28 -39.90
CA THR A 492 13.28 -60.46 -39.05
C THR A 492 13.95 -60.02 -37.74
N GLU A 493 14.87 -60.83 -37.19
CA GLU A 493 15.62 -60.49 -35.97
C GLU A 493 16.52 -59.26 -36.09
N ASP A 494 16.98 -58.94 -37.30
CA ASP A 494 17.81 -57.76 -37.54
C ASP A 494 17.04 -56.45 -37.28
N PHE A 495 15.71 -56.51 -37.28
CA PHE A 495 14.83 -55.34 -37.17
C PHE A 495 14.21 -55.18 -35.78
N TYR A 496 14.45 -56.06 -34.81
CA TYR A 496 13.98 -55.84 -33.43
C TYR A 496 15.01 -55.02 -32.66
N ALA A 497 14.58 -53.97 -31.96
CA ALA A 497 15.48 -53.19 -31.10
C ALA A 497 15.88 -53.97 -29.83
N ASP A 498 15.01 -54.84 -29.34
CA ASP A 498 15.25 -55.70 -28.19
C ASP A 498 15.02 -57.19 -28.55
N PRO A 499 16.05 -58.04 -28.50
CA PRO A 499 15.94 -59.47 -28.76
C PRO A 499 14.97 -60.23 -27.83
N SER A 500 14.70 -59.70 -26.63
CA SER A 500 13.75 -60.29 -25.68
C SER A 500 12.30 -60.09 -26.11
N GLU A 501 11.96 -58.91 -26.66
CA GLU A 501 10.64 -58.59 -27.22
C GLU A 501 10.29 -59.56 -28.36
N ARG A 502 11.26 -59.86 -29.24
CA ARG A 502 11.09 -60.86 -30.31
C ARG A 502 10.79 -62.26 -29.77
N ARG A 503 11.51 -62.70 -28.74
CA ARG A 503 11.35 -64.05 -28.17
C ARG A 503 9.96 -64.22 -27.58
N HIS A 504 9.48 -63.22 -26.85
CA HIS A 504 8.14 -63.20 -26.29
C HIS A 504 7.06 -63.17 -27.39
N PHE A 505 7.29 -62.39 -28.44
CA PHE A 505 6.41 -62.33 -29.61
C PHE A 505 6.27 -63.69 -30.31
N LEU A 506 7.38 -64.38 -30.59
CA LEU A 506 7.36 -65.69 -31.25
C LEU A 506 6.71 -66.78 -30.39
N MET A 507 6.95 -66.79 -29.07
CA MET A 507 6.29 -67.73 -28.14
C MET A 507 4.77 -67.57 -28.18
N LYS A 508 4.29 -66.33 -28.06
CA LYS A 508 2.86 -66.04 -28.10
C LYS A 508 2.25 -66.39 -29.46
N LEU A 509 2.97 -66.18 -30.56
CA LEU A 509 2.51 -66.52 -31.91
C LEU A 509 2.43 -68.04 -32.13
N ALA A 510 3.33 -68.82 -31.49
CA ALA A 510 3.30 -70.27 -31.50
C ALA A 510 2.06 -70.82 -30.77
N GLU A 511 1.66 -70.17 -29.67
CA GLU A 511 0.50 -70.56 -28.86
C GLU A 511 -0.84 -70.17 -29.51
N THR A 512 -0.94 -68.96 -30.08
CA THR A 512 -2.22 -68.39 -30.52
C THR A 512 -2.45 -68.45 -32.03
N GLY A 513 -1.43 -68.77 -32.84
CA GLY A 513 -1.49 -68.77 -34.31
C GLY A 513 -1.56 -67.38 -34.97
N GLY A 514 -1.80 -66.33 -34.18
CA GLY A 514 -1.83 -64.93 -34.61
C GLY A 514 -1.76 -63.97 -33.41
N ILE A 515 -1.12 -62.81 -33.61
CA ILE A 515 -1.03 -61.72 -32.65
C ILE A 515 -1.52 -60.45 -33.33
N LEU A 516 -2.45 -59.75 -32.70
CA LEU A 516 -2.93 -58.45 -33.17
C LEU A 516 -2.47 -57.39 -32.19
N GLY A 517 -1.84 -56.33 -32.71
CA GLY A 517 -1.62 -55.09 -31.96
C GLY A 517 -0.56 -55.13 -30.85
N ALA A 518 0.58 -55.80 -31.05
CA ALA A 518 1.68 -55.75 -30.10
C ALA A 518 2.49 -54.45 -30.25
N GLU A 519 2.54 -53.61 -29.21
CA GLU A 519 3.39 -52.41 -29.19
C GLU A 519 4.84 -52.81 -28.90
N LEU A 520 5.75 -52.55 -29.85
CA LEU A 520 7.17 -52.90 -29.71
C LEU A 520 8.06 -51.94 -30.50
N ARG A 521 9.37 -52.03 -30.28
CA ARG A 521 10.35 -51.15 -30.92
C ARG A 521 11.06 -51.87 -32.06
N ILE A 522 10.89 -51.33 -33.26
CA ILE A 522 11.56 -51.82 -34.48
C ILE A 522 12.72 -50.89 -34.83
N ARG A 523 13.82 -51.50 -35.21
CA ARG A 523 15.05 -50.87 -35.67
C ARG A 523 15.05 -50.79 -37.19
N ARG A 524 15.13 -49.58 -37.70
CA ARG A 524 15.22 -49.18 -39.11
C ARG A 524 16.67 -48.90 -39.47
N VAL A 525 17.08 -49.14 -40.72
CA VAL A 525 18.44 -48.87 -41.20
C VAL A 525 18.52 -47.46 -41.83
N PRO A 526 19.56 -46.64 -41.54
CA PRO A 526 20.64 -46.85 -40.57
C PRO A 526 20.21 -46.50 -39.14
N ASP A 527 20.16 -47.53 -38.28
CA ASP A 527 20.02 -47.54 -36.80
C ASP A 527 19.01 -46.57 -36.14
N GLU A 528 17.87 -46.31 -36.77
CA GLU A 528 16.77 -45.49 -36.23
C GLU A 528 15.73 -46.39 -35.52
N ILE A 529 15.36 -46.10 -34.28
CA ILE A 529 14.32 -46.87 -33.56
C ILE A 529 12.96 -46.21 -33.73
N ARG A 530 11.94 -47.00 -34.08
CA ARG A 530 10.54 -46.57 -34.20
C ARG A 530 9.60 -47.42 -33.37
N TRP A 531 8.55 -46.77 -32.84
CA TRP A 531 7.46 -47.46 -32.18
C TRP A 531 6.47 -47.97 -33.21
N VAL A 532 6.17 -49.27 -33.15
CA VAL A 532 5.19 -49.89 -34.04
C VAL A 532 4.12 -50.62 -33.24
N LEU A 533 2.93 -50.65 -33.83
CA LEU A 533 1.90 -51.61 -33.51
C LEU A 533 2.05 -52.78 -34.50
N LEU A 534 2.64 -53.88 -34.06
CA LEU A 534 2.94 -55.05 -34.88
C LEU A 534 1.83 -56.10 -34.74
N SER A 535 1.30 -56.54 -35.88
CA SER A 535 0.35 -57.66 -35.95
C SER A 535 0.91 -58.74 -36.85
N ALA A 536 0.82 -60.01 -36.48
CA ALA A 536 1.22 -61.11 -37.34
C ALA A 536 0.27 -62.30 -37.32
N VAL A 537 0.13 -62.98 -38.44
CA VAL A 537 -0.69 -64.19 -38.60
C VAL A 537 0.12 -65.27 -39.32
N ARG A 538 0.04 -66.51 -38.85
CA ARG A 538 0.66 -67.67 -39.51
C ARG A 538 -0.19 -68.15 -40.68
N PHE A 539 0.43 -68.45 -41.82
CA PHE A 539 -0.22 -69.00 -43.01
C PHE A 539 0.76 -69.80 -43.87
N THR A 540 0.25 -70.55 -44.85
CA THR A 540 1.09 -71.31 -45.79
C THR A 540 1.38 -70.48 -47.05
N TYR A 541 2.67 -70.27 -47.35
CA TYR A 541 3.13 -69.55 -48.56
C TYR A 541 4.04 -70.48 -49.38
N ARG A 542 3.64 -70.80 -50.62
CA ARG A 542 4.38 -71.73 -51.51
C ARG A 542 4.72 -73.07 -50.82
N ASP A 543 3.72 -73.68 -50.18
CA ASP A 543 3.83 -74.93 -49.43
C ASP A 543 4.80 -74.91 -48.23
N GLN A 544 5.14 -73.71 -47.73
CA GLN A 544 5.99 -73.51 -46.54
C GLN A 544 5.25 -72.71 -45.46
N ASP A 545 5.60 -72.97 -44.19
CA ASP A 545 5.02 -72.28 -43.04
C ASP A 545 5.61 -70.85 -42.94
N ALA A 546 4.75 -69.85 -43.00
CA ALA A 546 5.13 -68.45 -43.06
C ALA A 546 4.30 -67.59 -42.09
N ILE A 547 4.78 -66.38 -41.84
CA ILE A 547 4.08 -65.36 -41.07
C ILE A 547 3.92 -64.11 -41.93
N LEU A 548 2.70 -63.58 -41.99
CA LEU A 548 2.43 -62.25 -42.50
C LEU A 548 2.48 -61.28 -41.32
N ILE A 549 3.39 -60.32 -41.37
CA ILE A 549 3.58 -59.25 -40.38
C ILE A 549 3.11 -57.94 -40.99
N CYS A 550 2.24 -57.23 -40.29
CA CYS A 550 1.83 -55.86 -40.59
C CYS A 550 2.35 -54.93 -39.48
N LEU A 551 2.98 -53.81 -39.86
CA LEU A 551 3.45 -52.79 -38.93
C LEU A 551 2.61 -51.53 -39.12
N ASN A 552 2.29 -50.85 -38.02
CA ASN A 552 1.72 -49.51 -38.07
C ASN A 552 2.61 -48.57 -37.22
N ASP A 553 3.13 -47.50 -37.83
CA ASP A 553 4.03 -46.55 -37.14
C ASP A 553 3.21 -45.68 -36.17
N ILE A 554 3.42 -45.91 -34.88
CA ILE A 554 2.76 -45.15 -33.81
C ILE A 554 3.72 -44.13 -33.17
N SER A 555 4.85 -43.83 -33.80
CA SER A 555 5.86 -42.90 -33.26
C SER A 555 5.32 -41.48 -33.13
N THR A 556 4.52 -41.01 -34.10
CA THR A 556 3.87 -39.68 -34.01
C THR A 556 2.80 -39.65 -32.92
N ARG A 557 2.05 -40.76 -32.73
CA ARG A 557 1.07 -40.88 -31.63
C ARG A 557 1.76 -40.80 -30.27
N LYS A 558 2.85 -41.55 -30.05
CA LYS A 558 3.63 -41.51 -28.81
C LYS A 558 4.26 -40.13 -28.54
N ARG A 559 4.77 -39.44 -29.58
CA ARG A 559 5.30 -38.07 -29.43
C ARG A 559 4.21 -37.05 -29.06
N LEU A 560 3.01 -37.18 -29.62
CA LEU A 560 1.86 -36.35 -29.29
C LEU A 560 1.38 -36.60 -27.86
N GLU A 561 1.28 -37.86 -27.44
CA GLU A 561 0.94 -38.24 -26.05
C GLU A 561 1.92 -37.62 -25.05
N GLU A 562 3.24 -37.66 -25.33
CA GLU A 562 4.25 -37.07 -24.46
C GLU A 562 4.17 -35.53 -24.44
N THR A 563 3.98 -34.90 -25.60
CA THR A 563 3.84 -33.43 -25.71
C THR A 563 2.60 -32.94 -24.96
N LEU A 564 1.48 -33.67 -25.08
CA LEU A 564 0.26 -33.38 -24.33
C LEU A 564 0.47 -33.55 -22.82
N ARG A 565 1.20 -34.59 -22.41
CA ARG A 565 1.55 -34.82 -21.01
C ARG A 565 2.40 -33.68 -20.44
N GLU A 566 3.42 -33.23 -21.17
CA GLU A 566 4.24 -32.07 -20.77
C GLU A 566 3.44 -30.77 -20.71
N ALA A 567 2.55 -30.52 -21.68
CA ALA A 567 1.69 -29.35 -21.69
C ALA A 567 0.69 -29.38 -20.52
N SER A 568 0.14 -30.55 -20.20
CA SER A 568 -0.75 -30.75 -19.04
C SER A 568 -0.02 -30.47 -17.74
N LEU A 569 1.19 -31.02 -17.56
CA LEU A 569 2.02 -30.77 -16.36
C LEU A 569 2.40 -29.29 -16.22
N ARG A 570 2.72 -28.60 -17.33
CA ARG A 570 2.99 -27.15 -17.30
C ARG A 570 1.75 -26.33 -16.93
N SER A 571 0.59 -26.70 -17.46
CA SER A 571 -0.69 -26.05 -17.12
C SER A 571 -1.03 -26.24 -15.64
N GLU A 572 -0.86 -27.46 -15.14
CA GLU A 572 -1.09 -27.81 -13.73
C GLU A 572 -0.15 -27.04 -12.80
N ALA A 573 1.15 -27.00 -13.11
CA ALA A 573 2.12 -26.21 -12.36
C ALA A 573 1.82 -24.69 -12.38
N ALA A 574 1.36 -24.16 -13.52
CA ALA A 574 0.98 -22.74 -13.63
C ALA A 574 -0.28 -22.41 -12.80
N LEU A 575 -1.29 -23.29 -12.83
CA LEU A 575 -2.48 -23.19 -11.98
C LEU A 575 -2.13 -23.26 -10.50
N GLU A 576 -1.19 -24.13 -10.13
CA GLU A 576 -0.75 -24.33 -8.75
C GLU A 576 0.06 -23.13 -8.24
N ALA A 577 0.95 -22.56 -9.05
CA ALA A 577 1.65 -21.32 -8.75
C ALA A 577 0.68 -20.12 -8.60
N GLY A 578 -0.33 -20.01 -9.47
CA GLY A 578 -1.38 -19.00 -9.35
C GLY A 578 -2.20 -19.16 -8.06
N ARG A 579 -2.58 -20.40 -7.71
CA ARG A 579 -3.27 -20.72 -6.46
C ARG A 579 -2.41 -20.42 -5.22
N GLN A 580 -1.11 -20.69 -5.27
CA GLN A 580 -0.19 -20.36 -4.17
C GLN A 580 -0.11 -18.84 -3.97
N SER A 581 0.08 -18.07 -5.03
CA SER A 581 0.11 -16.60 -4.96
C SER A 581 -1.16 -16.01 -4.32
N MET A 582 -2.34 -16.52 -4.72
CA MET A 582 -3.60 -16.10 -4.10
C MET A 582 -3.71 -16.51 -2.62
N ARG A 583 -3.20 -17.70 -2.25
CA ARG A 583 -3.17 -18.13 -0.83
C ARG A 583 -2.27 -17.25 0.02
N GLU A 584 -1.10 -16.86 -0.49
CA GLU A 584 -0.18 -15.95 0.22
C GLU A 584 -0.79 -14.57 0.43
N GLN A 585 -1.48 -14.03 -0.60
CA GLN A 585 -2.19 -12.76 -0.49
C GLN A 585 -3.33 -12.82 0.55
N ARG A 586 -4.09 -13.92 0.59
CA ARG A 586 -5.15 -14.17 1.58
C ARG A 586 -4.61 -14.26 3.00
N ASN A 587 -3.54 -15.02 3.20
CA ASN A 587 -2.90 -15.16 4.51
C ASN A 587 -2.39 -13.81 5.03
N PHE A 588 -1.81 -13.00 4.13
CA PHE A 588 -1.38 -11.65 4.47
C PHE A 588 -2.54 -10.75 4.88
N LEU A 589 -3.64 -10.77 4.12
CA LEU A 589 -4.82 -9.95 4.41
C LEU A 589 -5.47 -10.35 5.74
N SER A 590 -5.60 -11.66 5.99
CA SER A 590 -6.11 -12.19 7.26
C SER A 590 -5.22 -11.82 8.46
N MET A 591 -3.89 -11.93 8.30
CA MET A 591 -2.94 -11.53 9.33
C MET A 591 -3.01 -10.03 9.60
N ALA A 592 -2.98 -9.20 8.56
CA ALA A 592 -3.03 -7.74 8.68
C ALA A 592 -4.32 -7.27 9.38
N SER A 593 -5.46 -7.89 9.06
CA SER A 593 -6.73 -7.59 9.72
C SER A 593 -6.72 -7.92 11.22
N HIS A 594 -6.13 -9.06 11.61
CA HIS A 594 -5.97 -9.40 13.03
C HIS A 594 -5.06 -8.38 13.74
N GLU A 595 -3.93 -8.03 13.12
CA GLU A 595 -2.97 -7.04 13.65
C GLU A 595 -3.55 -5.62 13.72
N PHE A 596 -4.51 -5.25 12.86
CA PHE A 596 -5.22 -3.97 12.96
C PHE A 596 -6.36 -3.97 13.98
N ARG A 597 -6.96 -5.13 14.24
CA ARG A 597 -8.06 -5.24 15.20
C ARG A 597 -7.60 -5.00 16.64
N VAL A 598 -6.37 -5.40 16.98
CA VAL A 598 -5.76 -5.15 18.30
C VAL A 598 -5.63 -3.66 18.64
N PRO A 599 -4.95 -2.80 17.83
CA PRO A 599 -4.85 -1.38 18.11
C PRO A 599 -6.22 -0.67 18.03
N LEU A 600 -7.12 -1.08 17.14
CA LEU A 600 -8.48 -0.51 17.09
C LEU A 600 -9.27 -0.79 18.37
N ALA A 601 -9.19 -2.01 18.92
CA ALA A 601 -9.83 -2.36 20.19
C ALA A 601 -9.24 -1.55 21.37
N ILE A 602 -7.92 -1.30 21.37
CA ILE A 602 -7.28 -0.45 22.38
C ILE A 602 -7.76 1.00 22.27
N ILE A 603 -7.84 1.55 21.05
CA ILE A 603 -8.34 2.92 20.83
C ILE A 603 -9.82 3.02 21.23
N GLU A 604 -10.62 2.00 20.94
CA GLU A 604 -12.02 1.96 21.36
C GLU A 604 -12.15 1.93 22.88
N ALA A 605 -11.39 1.08 23.57
CA ALA A 605 -11.38 1.01 25.04
C ALA A 605 -10.89 2.33 25.67
N ALA A 606 -9.84 2.93 25.12
CA ALA A 606 -9.33 4.23 25.56
C ALA A 606 -10.35 5.35 25.33
N SER A 607 -11.05 5.34 24.20
CA SER A 607 -12.14 6.28 23.89
C SER A 607 -13.30 6.12 24.87
N GLN A 608 -13.70 4.89 25.21
CA GLN A 608 -14.73 4.63 26.21
C GLN A 608 -14.32 5.13 27.60
N LEU A 609 -13.08 4.87 28.02
CA LEU A 609 -12.54 5.38 29.29
C LEU A 609 -12.50 6.90 29.32
N LEU A 610 -12.04 7.55 28.25
CA LEU A 610 -12.05 9.01 28.10
C LEU A 610 -13.47 9.56 28.25
N GLY A 611 -14.48 8.93 27.64
CA GLY A 611 -15.87 9.34 27.79
C GLY A 611 -16.38 9.28 29.23
N ILE A 612 -15.86 8.37 30.06
CA ILE A 612 -16.20 8.30 31.49
C ILE A 612 -15.59 9.49 32.25
N TYR A 613 -14.33 9.84 31.95
CA TYR A 613 -13.62 10.93 32.64
C TYR A 613 -14.04 12.33 32.17
N THR A 614 -14.51 12.48 30.93
CA THR A 614 -14.94 13.76 30.37
C THR A 614 -16.45 13.96 30.46
N ARG A 615 -17.13 13.26 31.37
CA ARG A 615 -18.60 13.24 31.45
C ARG A 615 -19.24 14.60 31.72
N ASP A 616 -18.52 15.51 32.36
CA ASP A 616 -18.98 16.86 32.69
C ASP A 616 -18.58 17.92 31.65
N ASP A 617 -17.96 17.51 30.54
CA ASP A 617 -17.51 18.37 29.44
C ASP A 617 -18.15 17.92 28.12
N ASP A 618 -19.20 18.63 27.71
CA ASP A 618 -19.98 18.36 26.50
C ASP A 618 -19.14 18.42 25.22
N GLU A 619 -18.11 19.27 25.17
CA GLU A 619 -17.23 19.42 24.01
C GLU A 619 -16.27 18.23 23.91
N ALA A 620 -15.70 17.81 25.04
CA ALA A 620 -14.87 16.60 25.11
C ALA A 620 -15.67 15.31 24.86
N GLN A 621 -16.92 15.23 25.31
CA GLN A 621 -17.84 14.13 24.99
C GLN A 621 -18.10 14.00 23.49
N ASP A 622 -18.30 15.10 22.76
CA ASP A 622 -18.51 15.05 21.31
C ASP A 622 -17.24 14.57 20.58
N GLU A 623 -16.05 15.01 21.00
CA GLU A 623 -14.78 14.54 20.44
C GLU A 623 -14.53 13.05 20.69
N VAL A 624 -14.80 12.57 21.91
CA VAL A 624 -14.74 11.13 22.23
C VAL A 624 -15.73 10.34 21.35
N ALA A 625 -16.94 10.85 21.15
CA ALA A 625 -17.93 10.22 20.29
C ALA A 625 -17.49 10.18 18.81
N LYS A 626 -16.77 11.20 18.31
CA LYS A 626 -16.16 11.20 16.97
C LYS A 626 -15.10 10.10 16.83
N ILE A 627 -14.22 9.94 17.82
CA ILE A 627 -13.20 8.89 17.84
C ILE A 627 -13.86 7.51 17.79
N GLY A 628 -14.85 7.26 18.66
CA GLY A 628 -15.59 5.99 18.67
C GLY A 628 -16.27 5.67 17.33
N ARG A 629 -16.86 6.69 16.67
CA ARG A 629 -17.45 6.52 15.32
C ARG A 629 -16.40 6.17 14.25
N ALA A 630 -15.21 6.78 14.31
CA ALA A 630 -14.14 6.51 13.36
C ALA A 630 -13.56 5.10 13.51
N VAL A 631 -13.37 4.63 14.75
CA VAL A 631 -12.87 3.28 15.05
C VAL A 631 -13.85 2.20 14.60
N ARG A 632 -15.15 2.37 14.88
CA ARG A 632 -16.20 1.45 14.38
C ARG A 632 -16.20 1.37 12.87
N ARG A 633 -16.11 2.51 12.18
CA ARG A 633 -16.03 2.55 10.72
C ARG A 633 -14.82 1.81 10.14
N MET A 634 -13.66 1.93 10.79
CA MET A 634 -12.45 1.19 10.37
C MET A 634 -12.63 -0.32 10.56
N SER A 635 -13.24 -0.72 11.67
CA SER A 635 -13.54 -2.14 11.95
C SER A 635 -14.52 -2.71 10.92
N GLU A 636 -15.59 -1.97 10.59
CA GLU A 636 -16.55 -2.35 9.54
C GLU A 636 -15.87 -2.51 8.17
N LEU A 637 -14.96 -1.59 7.79
CA LEU A 637 -14.23 -1.69 6.52
C LEU A 637 -13.31 -2.92 6.48
N ILE A 638 -12.67 -3.26 7.59
CA ILE A 638 -11.84 -4.46 7.72
C ILE A 638 -12.72 -5.71 7.58
N ASP A 639 -13.84 -5.75 8.28
CA ASP A 639 -14.78 -6.87 8.25
C ASP A 639 -15.37 -7.07 6.83
N VAL A 640 -15.66 -5.98 6.13
CA VAL A 640 -16.13 -5.98 4.75
C VAL A 640 -15.05 -6.44 3.77
N CYS A 641 -13.80 -5.98 3.91
CA CYS A 641 -12.68 -6.46 3.07
C CYS A 641 -12.42 -7.96 3.28
N LEU A 642 -12.52 -8.44 4.51
CA LEU A 642 -12.40 -9.86 4.83
C LEU A 642 -13.59 -10.67 4.33
N ALA A 643 -14.81 -10.12 4.34
CA ALA A 643 -16.00 -10.77 3.80
C ALA A 643 -15.90 -10.95 2.28
N ASP A 644 -15.47 -9.91 1.55
CA ASP A 644 -15.27 -9.95 0.09
C ASP A 644 -14.30 -11.07 -0.31
N ASP A 645 -13.16 -11.19 0.38
CA ASP A 645 -12.13 -12.21 0.09
C ASP A 645 -12.57 -13.65 0.49
N ARG A 646 -13.44 -13.77 1.50
CA ARG A 646 -14.07 -15.06 1.88
C ARG A 646 -15.09 -15.54 0.84
N LEU A 647 -15.87 -14.61 0.26
CA LEU A 647 -16.96 -14.90 -0.68
C LEU A 647 -16.48 -15.22 -2.12
N ASP A 648 -15.26 -14.85 -2.47
CA ASP A 648 -14.61 -15.11 -3.78
C ASP A 648 -13.82 -16.44 -3.82
N SER A 649 -13.79 -17.22 -2.73
CA SER A 649 -13.15 -18.53 -2.73
C SER A 649 -14.07 -19.62 -3.27
N ALA A 650 -13.70 -20.24 -4.39
CA ALA A 650 -14.35 -21.45 -4.93
C ALA A 650 -14.22 -22.70 -4.01
N SER A 651 -13.84 -22.51 -2.74
CA SER A 651 -13.47 -23.58 -1.80
C SER A 651 -14.11 -23.44 -0.42
N TRP A 652 -14.96 -22.43 -0.16
CA TRP A 652 -15.63 -22.36 1.13
C TRP A 652 -16.90 -23.20 1.13
N SER A 653 -16.91 -24.26 1.93
CA SER A 653 -18.13 -24.99 2.28
C SER A 653 -18.92 -24.17 3.30
N LEU A 654 -20.17 -23.81 3.00
CA LEU A 654 -21.09 -23.29 4.01
C LEU A 654 -21.12 -24.25 5.20
N SER A 655 -20.95 -23.74 6.41
CA SER A 655 -21.12 -24.53 7.62
C SER A 655 -22.62 -24.62 7.95
N LEU A 656 -23.33 -25.40 7.14
CA LEU A 656 -24.78 -25.57 7.29
C LEU A 656 -25.09 -26.26 8.62
N SER A 657 -25.97 -25.63 9.39
CA SER A 657 -26.54 -26.13 10.63
C SER A 657 -28.01 -25.74 10.67
N GLU A 658 -28.82 -26.43 11.46
CA GLU A 658 -30.19 -25.98 11.74
C GLU A 658 -30.14 -24.64 12.49
N VAL A 659 -30.64 -23.57 11.84
CA VAL A 659 -30.70 -22.22 12.39
C VAL A 659 -32.15 -21.79 12.54
N ASP A 660 -32.56 -21.49 13.77
CA ASP A 660 -33.83 -20.81 14.06
C ASP A 660 -33.69 -19.31 13.74
N LEU A 661 -34.26 -18.89 12.60
CA LEU A 661 -34.24 -17.50 12.14
C LEU A 661 -34.99 -16.56 13.07
N THR A 662 -36.08 -17.04 13.68
CA THR A 662 -36.86 -16.24 14.63
C THR A 662 -36.01 -15.90 15.84
N ARG A 663 -35.28 -16.89 16.37
CA ARG A 663 -34.33 -16.68 17.47
C ARG A 663 -33.17 -15.77 17.07
N LEU A 664 -32.54 -16.02 15.92
CA LEU A 664 -31.40 -15.22 15.43
C LEU A 664 -31.77 -13.74 15.26
N LEU A 665 -32.92 -13.45 14.67
CA LEU A 665 -33.41 -12.09 14.47
C LEU A 665 -33.83 -11.44 15.78
N SER A 666 -34.38 -12.21 16.73
CA SER A 666 -34.68 -11.69 18.07
C SER A 666 -33.41 -11.25 18.80
N GLU A 667 -32.35 -12.07 18.78
CA GLU A 667 -31.05 -11.73 19.37
C GLU A 667 -30.45 -10.47 18.70
N LEU A 668 -30.51 -10.38 17.37
CA LEU A 668 -30.07 -9.18 16.64
C LEU A 668 -30.88 -7.93 16.99
N CYS A 669 -32.20 -8.03 17.17
CA CYS A 669 -33.03 -6.92 17.60
C CYS A 669 -32.67 -6.43 19.01
N GLU A 670 -32.35 -7.35 19.93
CA GLU A 670 -31.89 -7.01 21.27
C GLU A 670 -30.52 -6.31 21.25
N ASP A 671 -29.57 -6.83 20.47
CA ASP A 671 -28.25 -6.24 20.29
C ASP A 671 -28.32 -4.82 19.71
N LYS A 672 -29.29 -4.57 18.81
CA LYS A 672 -29.44 -3.29 18.10
C LYS A 672 -30.33 -2.28 18.84
N ARG A 673 -31.04 -2.70 19.88
CA ARG A 673 -31.96 -1.89 20.68
C ARG A 673 -31.30 -0.62 21.28
N PRO A 674 -30.08 -0.66 21.83
CA PRO A 674 -29.40 0.53 22.34
C PRO A 674 -29.10 1.59 21.27
N PHE A 675 -29.01 1.17 20.00
CA PHE A 675 -28.69 2.04 18.87
C PHE A 675 -29.95 2.57 18.15
N ALA A 676 -31.12 2.04 18.49
CA ALA A 676 -32.39 2.41 17.87
C ALA A 676 -32.88 3.81 18.27
N GLY A 677 -32.39 4.34 19.40
CA GLY A 677 -32.92 5.58 20.00
C GLY A 677 -34.38 5.39 20.39
N ASP A 678 -35.25 6.31 19.97
CA ASP A 678 -36.70 6.26 20.22
C ASP A 678 -37.47 5.34 19.24
N ARG A 679 -36.79 4.72 18.27
CA ARG A 679 -37.42 3.84 17.27
C ARG A 679 -37.85 2.52 17.90
N ARG A 680 -39.07 2.08 17.60
CA ARG A 680 -39.57 0.77 18.01
C ARG A 680 -39.17 -0.31 17.00
N LEU A 681 -38.26 -1.20 17.39
CA LEU A 681 -37.97 -2.45 16.67
C LEU A 681 -39.03 -3.49 17.03
N THR A 682 -39.81 -3.94 16.06
CA THR A 682 -40.88 -4.93 16.26
C THR A 682 -40.60 -6.17 15.42
N LEU A 683 -40.40 -7.31 16.07
CA LEU A 683 -40.30 -8.61 15.42
C LEU A 683 -41.68 -9.31 15.50
N VAL A 684 -42.23 -9.69 14.36
CA VAL A 684 -43.47 -10.45 14.24
C VAL A 684 -43.17 -11.78 13.55
N ALA A 685 -43.39 -12.87 14.26
CA ALA A 685 -43.21 -14.23 13.74
C ALA A 685 -44.37 -15.12 14.18
N ASP A 686 -44.98 -15.85 13.25
CA ASP A 686 -46.13 -16.72 13.54
C ASP A 686 -45.72 -18.00 14.29
N ALA A 687 -44.51 -18.50 14.01
CA ALA A 687 -43.90 -19.67 14.65
C ALA A 687 -42.36 -19.64 14.47
N PRO A 688 -41.57 -20.41 15.26
CA PRO A 688 -40.15 -20.61 15.01
C PRO A 688 -39.90 -21.14 13.59
N GLN A 689 -39.03 -20.47 12.84
CA GLN A 689 -38.71 -20.84 11.46
C GLN A 689 -37.26 -21.33 11.39
N VAL A 690 -37.07 -22.60 11.03
CA VAL A 690 -35.75 -23.25 10.98
C VAL A 690 -35.32 -23.47 9.55
N VAL A 691 -34.07 -23.14 9.24
CA VAL A 691 -33.44 -23.37 7.92
C VAL A 691 -32.06 -24.02 8.09
N ASP A 692 -31.64 -24.85 7.13
CA ASP A 692 -30.26 -25.31 7.04
C ASP A 692 -29.37 -24.20 6.46
N ALA A 693 -28.62 -23.51 7.32
CA ALA A 693 -27.83 -22.35 6.94
C ALA A 693 -26.56 -22.15 7.78
N ASP A 694 -25.67 -21.28 7.30
CA ASP A 694 -24.54 -20.78 8.06
C ASP A 694 -24.99 -19.61 8.95
N SER A 695 -25.11 -19.87 10.25
CA SER A 695 -25.60 -18.90 11.25
C SER A 695 -24.76 -17.63 11.31
N THR A 696 -23.44 -17.72 11.06
CA THR A 696 -22.54 -16.56 11.14
C THR A 696 -22.76 -15.64 9.94
N MET A 697 -22.90 -16.22 8.75
CA MET A 697 -23.16 -15.46 7.53
C MET A 697 -24.54 -14.82 7.55
N LEU A 698 -25.57 -15.56 7.96
CA LEU A 698 -26.92 -15.00 8.09
C LEU A 698 -26.95 -13.85 9.10
N ARG A 699 -26.23 -13.95 10.23
CA ARG A 699 -26.12 -12.86 11.20
C ARG A 699 -25.54 -11.59 10.57
N VAL A 700 -24.52 -11.72 9.72
CA VAL A 700 -23.93 -10.59 8.98
C VAL A 700 -24.92 -10.00 7.97
N GLY A 701 -25.61 -10.85 7.21
CA GLY A 701 -26.61 -10.42 6.21
C GLY A 701 -27.75 -9.64 6.86
N PHE A 702 -28.37 -10.20 7.89
CA PHE A 702 -29.50 -9.55 8.57
C PHE A 702 -29.10 -8.34 9.39
N SER A 703 -27.91 -8.33 10.04
CA SER A 703 -27.42 -7.10 10.70
C SER A 703 -27.31 -5.95 9.70
N ASN A 704 -26.78 -6.19 8.49
CA ASN A 704 -26.66 -5.14 7.47
C ASN A 704 -28.03 -4.58 7.03
N LEU A 705 -29.06 -5.42 6.93
CA LEU A 705 -30.41 -4.97 6.60
C LEU A 705 -31.03 -4.14 7.73
N ILE A 706 -30.87 -4.58 8.99
CA ILE A 706 -31.38 -3.86 10.17
C ILE A 706 -30.64 -2.52 10.34
N ASP A 707 -29.32 -2.51 10.16
CA ASP A 707 -28.50 -1.30 10.23
C ASP A 707 -28.90 -0.29 9.14
N ASN A 708 -29.22 -0.76 7.93
CA ASN A 708 -29.79 0.09 6.88
C ASN A 708 -31.16 0.67 7.29
N ALA A 709 -32.07 -0.16 7.79
CA ALA A 709 -33.40 0.29 8.23
C ALA A 709 -33.31 1.37 9.34
N LEU A 710 -32.43 1.18 10.32
CA LEU A 710 -32.16 2.14 11.41
C LEU A 710 -31.59 3.46 10.90
N LYS A 711 -30.70 3.37 9.91
CA LYS A 711 -29.99 4.51 9.35
C LYS A 711 -30.88 5.40 8.48
N PHE A 712 -31.80 4.80 7.72
CA PHE A 712 -32.66 5.53 6.78
C PHE A 712 -34.02 5.92 7.38
N SER A 713 -34.48 5.26 8.43
CA SER A 713 -35.73 5.60 9.11
C SER A 713 -35.63 6.87 9.96
N PRO A 714 -36.67 7.73 9.95
CA PRO A 714 -36.81 8.83 10.92
C PRO A 714 -36.76 8.34 12.38
N PRO A 715 -36.35 9.18 13.35
CA PRO A 715 -36.14 8.79 14.74
C PRO A 715 -37.36 8.21 15.48
N THR A 716 -38.58 8.47 15.01
CA THR A 716 -39.83 8.06 15.65
C THR A 716 -40.55 6.92 14.91
N SER A 717 -40.07 6.53 13.73
CA SER A 717 -40.74 5.52 12.90
C SER A 717 -40.37 4.10 13.38
N PRO A 718 -41.33 3.17 13.41
CA PRO A 718 -41.04 1.77 13.76
C PRO A 718 -40.21 1.11 12.65
N ILE A 719 -39.48 0.06 13.01
CA ILE A 719 -38.87 -0.87 12.06
C ILE A 719 -39.52 -2.22 12.32
N GLU A 720 -40.10 -2.78 11.27
CA GLU A 720 -40.92 -3.99 11.35
C GLU A 720 -40.16 -5.13 10.67
N ILE A 721 -39.97 -6.22 11.41
CA ILE A 721 -39.35 -7.43 10.91
C ILE A 721 -40.40 -8.54 10.94
N HIS A 722 -40.79 -9.02 9.78
CA HIS A 722 -41.76 -10.09 9.61
C HIS A 722 -41.06 -11.37 9.20
N VAL A 723 -41.29 -12.44 9.94
CA VAL A 723 -40.77 -13.76 9.64
C VAL A 723 -41.94 -14.71 9.44
N ARG A 724 -42.06 -15.27 8.24
CA ARG A 724 -43.14 -16.21 7.89
C ARG A 724 -42.62 -17.40 7.11
N GLY A 725 -43.20 -18.57 7.34
CA GLY A 725 -42.99 -19.73 6.48
C GLY A 725 -43.64 -19.51 5.11
N ASP A 726 -42.99 -19.95 4.04
CA ASP A 726 -43.45 -19.81 2.66
C ASP A 726 -43.14 -21.08 1.85
N GLY A 727 -44.03 -22.07 1.92
CA GLY A 727 -43.90 -23.34 1.22
C GLY A 727 -42.62 -24.10 1.61
N ASP A 728 -41.68 -24.18 0.67
CA ASP A 728 -40.39 -24.87 0.81
C ASP A 728 -39.28 -24.00 1.44
N GLY A 729 -39.63 -22.80 1.92
CA GLY A 729 -38.69 -21.83 2.47
C GLY A 729 -39.25 -20.96 3.59
N VAL A 730 -38.43 -20.01 4.02
CA VAL A 730 -38.76 -18.98 5.02
C VAL A 730 -38.54 -17.61 4.40
N MET A 731 -39.51 -16.72 4.58
CA MET A 731 -39.46 -15.34 4.14
C MET A 731 -39.27 -14.39 5.32
N VAL A 732 -38.27 -13.52 5.21
CA VAL A 732 -37.97 -12.46 6.16
C VAL A 732 -38.13 -11.11 5.47
N GLY A 733 -39.11 -10.32 5.89
CA GLY A 733 -39.32 -8.94 5.44
C GLY A 733 -38.84 -7.95 6.48
N ILE A 734 -37.99 -6.99 6.09
CA ILE A 734 -37.53 -5.89 6.95
C ILE A 734 -38.04 -4.59 6.33
N THR A 735 -38.96 -3.92 7.03
CA THR A 735 -39.61 -2.68 6.59
C THR A 735 -39.05 -1.48 7.34
N ASP A 736 -38.62 -0.48 6.58
CA ASP A 736 -38.21 0.84 7.05
C ASP A 736 -39.14 1.91 6.50
N HIS A 737 -39.23 3.06 7.19
CA HIS A 737 -40.04 4.21 6.76
C HIS A 737 -39.15 5.40 6.36
N GLY A 738 -38.03 5.10 5.69
CA GLY A 738 -37.09 6.08 5.18
C GLY A 738 -37.57 6.80 3.91
N PRO A 739 -36.66 7.49 3.19
CA PRO A 739 -37.00 8.25 1.99
C PRO A 739 -37.41 7.39 0.79
N GLY A 740 -37.38 6.06 0.90
CA GLY A 740 -37.61 5.13 -0.18
C GLY A 740 -36.50 5.14 -1.23
N ILE A 741 -36.61 4.25 -2.22
CA ILE A 741 -35.63 4.00 -3.27
C ILE A 741 -36.32 4.18 -4.62
N ALA A 742 -35.74 5.02 -5.49
CA ALA A 742 -36.28 5.27 -6.82
C ALA A 742 -36.24 4.00 -7.70
N LEU A 743 -37.27 3.78 -8.52
CA LEU A 743 -37.44 2.57 -9.33
C LEU A 743 -36.23 2.27 -10.24
N ASP A 744 -35.55 3.30 -10.74
CA ASP A 744 -34.34 3.19 -11.56
C ASP A 744 -33.08 2.80 -10.77
N GLU A 745 -33.08 3.03 -9.46
CA GLU A 745 -31.96 2.68 -8.57
C GLU A 745 -32.10 1.27 -7.96
N GLN A 746 -33.32 0.72 -7.86
CA GLN A 746 -33.61 -0.57 -7.22
C GLN A 746 -32.81 -1.78 -7.77
N PRO A 747 -32.52 -1.90 -9.08
CA PRO A 747 -31.66 -2.98 -9.58
C PRO A 747 -30.19 -2.80 -9.16
N ARG A 748 -29.77 -1.54 -8.97
CA ARG A 748 -28.37 -1.15 -8.78
C ARG A 748 -27.94 -1.08 -7.33
N ILE A 749 -28.87 -0.98 -6.37
CA ILE A 749 -28.54 -0.96 -4.93
C ILE A 749 -27.77 -2.20 -4.45
N PHE A 750 -27.84 -3.30 -5.20
CA PHE A 750 -27.10 -4.53 -4.93
C PHE A 750 -25.76 -4.62 -5.68
N GLU A 751 -25.41 -3.64 -6.51
CA GLU A 751 -24.11 -3.56 -7.18
C GLU A 751 -23.00 -3.17 -6.20
N LYS A 752 -21.80 -3.72 -6.43
CA LYS A 752 -20.62 -3.44 -5.61
C LYS A 752 -20.25 -1.94 -5.69
N PHE A 753 -20.07 -1.30 -4.54
CA PHE A 753 -19.75 0.14 -4.39
C PHE A 753 -20.82 1.13 -4.86
N TYR A 754 -22.02 0.65 -5.19
CA TYR A 754 -23.06 1.55 -5.66
C TYR A 754 -23.68 2.37 -4.51
N ARG A 755 -23.95 3.66 -4.78
CA ARG A 755 -24.60 4.60 -3.87
C ARG A 755 -25.58 5.46 -4.67
N SER A 756 -26.78 5.65 -4.12
CA SER A 756 -27.77 6.59 -4.66
C SER A 756 -27.26 8.02 -4.50
N THR A 757 -27.35 8.82 -5.57
CA THR A 757 -26.91 10.22 -5.59
C THR A 757 -27.88 11.17 -4.89
N ARG A 758 -29.12 10.71 -4.59
CA ARG A 758 -30.19 11.53 -3.99
C ARG A 758 -30.24 11.43 -2.47
N SER A 759 -29.46 10.52 -1.87
CA SER A 759 -29.40 10.25 -0.42
C SER A 759 -28.08 10.71 0.23
N ASP A 760 -27.47 11.77 -0.32
CA ASP A 760 -26.13 12.27 0.02
C ASP A 760 -25.91 12.67 1.51
N ARG A 761 -26.99 12.76 2.30
CA ARG A 761 -26.92 13.05 3.74
C ARG A 761 -26.47 11.85 4.60
N VAL A 762 -26.50 10.62 4.07
CA VAL A 762 -26.27 9.40 4.85
C VAL A 762 -24.97 8.69 4.40
N ARG A 763 -23.91 8.76 5.22
CA ARG A 763 -22.56 8.24 4.90
C ARG A 763 -22.47 6.70 4.99
N GLY A 764 -21.93 6.01 3.98
CA GLY A 764 -21.69 4.55 3.97
C GLY A 764 -20.79 4.08 2.82
N ALA A 765 -20.28 2.84 2.88
CA ALA A 765 -19.28 2.30 1.93
C ALA A 765 -19.86 1.70 0.62
N GLY A 766 -21.18 1.47 0.55
CA GLY A 766 -21.83 0.90 -0.65
C GLY A 766 -21.60 -0.60 -0.84
N LEU A 767 -21.27 -1.33 0.23
CA LEU A 767 -20.95 -2.77 0.19
C LEU A 767 -21.94 -3.66 0.95
N GLY A 768 -22.73 -3.09 1.88
CA GLY A 768 -23.63 -3.86 2.74
C GLY A 768 -24.66 -4.70 1.96
N LEU A 769 -25.45 -4.08 1.08
CA LEU A 769 -26.48 -4.78 0.28
C LEU A 769 -25.89 -5.79 -0.72
N TYR A 770 -24.71 -5.50 -1.27
CA TYR A 770 -23.97 -6.45 -2.10
C TYR A 770 -23.60 -7.72 -1.32
N ILE A 771 -23.09 -7.58 -0.10
CA ILE A 771 -22.78 -8.70 0.80
C ILE A 771 -24.05 -9.49 1.15
N VAL A 772 -25.15 -8.81 1.47
CA VAL A 772 -26.42 -9.47 1.78
C VAL A 772 -26.88 -10.33 0.61
N ARG A 773 -26.90 -9.78 -0.61
CA ARG A 773 -27.26 -10.53 -1.81
C ARG A 773 -26.39 -11.76 -2.00
N ARG A 774 -25.07 -11.62 -1.85
CA ARG A 774 -24.13 -12.73 -1.99
C ARG A 774 -24.34 -13.83 -0.95
N ILE A 775 -24.59 -13.47 0.31
CA ILE A 775 -24.90 -14.42 1.37
C ILE A 775 -26.18 -15.18 1.04
N VAL A 776 -27.23 -14.48 0.63
CA VAL A 776 -28.52 -15.09 0.26
C VAL A 776 -28.37 -16.02 -0.95
N ASP A 777 -27.65 -15.58 -1.99
CA ASP A 777 -27.36 -16.38 -3.19
C ASP A 777 -26.59 -17.68 -2.83
N LEU A 778 -25.61 -17.60 -1.92
CA LEU A 778 -24.85 -18.78 -1.47
C LEU A 778 -25.74 -19.82 -0.78
N HIS A 779 -26.77 -19.36 -0.06
CA HIS A 779 -27.73 -20.25 0.61
C HIS A 779 -28.82 -20.79 -0.34
N GLY A 780 -28.78 -20.42 -1.63
CA GLY A 780 -29.81 -20.78 -2.60
C GLY A 780 -31.10 -19.97 -2.45
N GLY A 781 -31.04 -18.83 -1.75
CA GLY A 781 -32.17 -17.94 -1.51
C GLY A 781 -32.32 -16.84 -2.57
N SER A 782 -33.24 -15.91 -2.32
CA SER A 782 -33.37 -14.68 -3.12
C SER A 782 -33.64 -13.47 -2.24
N ILE A 783 -33.21 -12.28 -2.70
CA ILE A 783 -33.50 -11.00 -2.05
C ILE A 783 -34.15 -10.05 -3.05
N ALA A 784 -35.23 -9.39 -2.61
CA ALA A 784 -35.96 -8.38 -3.36
C ALA A 784 -36.15 -7.12 -2.50
N VAL A 785 -36.48 -6.01 -3.17
CA VAL A 785 -36.81 -4.74 -2.51
C VAL A 785 -38.13 -4.24 -3.07
N ASN A 786 -39.05 -3.88 -2.19
CA ASN A 786 -40.29 -3.18 -2.54
C ASN A 786 -40.21 -1.79 -1.92
N SER A 787 -40.14 -0.75 -2.74
CA SER A 787 -40.01 0.62 -2.25
C SER A 787 -40.62 1.61 -3.22
N LEU A 788 -41.27 2.64 -2.66
CA LEU A 788 -41.70 3.84 -3.37
C LEU A 788 -41.02 5.06 -2.74
N PRO A 789 -40.58 6.05 -3.55
CA PRO A 789 -40.01 7.28 -3.01
C PRO A 789 -40.95 7.96 -2.00
N GLY A 790 -40.46 8.19 -0.79
CA GLY A 790 -41.21 8.83 0.31
C GLY A 790 -42.04 7.89 1.19
N GLU A 791 -42.18 6.61 0.82
CA GLU A 791 -43.01 5.64 1.57
C GLU A 791 -42.19 4.59 2.34
N GLY A 792 -40.85 4.66 2.27
CA GLY A 792 -39.96 3.69 2.89
C GLY A 792 -39.55 2.54 1.97
N ALA A 793 -38.88 1.53 2.51
CA ALA A 793 -38.46 0.35 1.76
C ALA A 793 -38.67 -0.93 2.57
N THR A 794 -39.05 -1.99 1.87
CA THR A 794 -39.17 -3.34 2.41
C THR A 794 -38.20 -4.26 1.69
N PHE A 795 -37.18 -4.73 2.40
CA PHE A 795 -36.27 -5.76 1.90
C PHE A 795 -36.84 -7.14 2.25
N VAL A 796 -37.05 -7.97 1.24
CA VAL A 796 -37.62 -9.31 1.39
C VAL A 796 -36.56 -10.34 1.04
N VAL A 797 -36.16 -11.13 2.03
CA VAL A 797 -35.23 -12.25 1.88
C VAL A 797 -36.03 -13.55 1.94
N TRP A 798 -35.83 -14.44 0.97
CA TRP A 798 -36.34 -15.80 0.96
C TRP A 798 -35.18 -16.78 1.05
N LEU A 799 -35.27 -17.77 1.95
CA LEU A 799 -34.27 -18.82 2.15
C LEU A 799 -34.96 -20.20 2.10
N PRO A 800 -34.39 -21.20 1.41
CA PRO A 800 -34.96 -22.54 1.39
C PRO A 800 -34.78 -23.25 2.74
N VAL A 801 -35.73 -24.12 3.13
CA VAL A 801 -35.61 -24.93 4.38
C VAL A 801 -34.42 -25.88 4.31
N ARG A 802 -34.11 -26.39 3.11
CA ARG A 802 -32.89 -27.15 2.80
C ARG A 802 -32.08 -26.43 1.73
N SER A 803 -30.84 -26.05 2.05
CA SER A 803 -29.94 -25.47 1.05
C SER A 803 -29.45 -26.58 0.10
N GLU A 804 -29.99 -26.62 -1.13
CA GLU A 804 -29.41 -27.46 -2.19
C GLU A 804 -28.09 -26.84 -2.67
N ARG A 805 -27.01 -27.64 -2.65
CA ARG A 805 -25.70 -27.20 -3.13
C ARG A 805 -25.82 -26.73 -4.59
N PRO A 806 -25.36 -25.52 -4.95
CA PRO A 806 -25.07 -25.22 -6.34
C PRO A 806 -23.91 -26.13 -6.77
N GLY A 807 -24.13 -26.91 -7.85
CA GLY A 807 -23.14 -27.83 -8.42
C GLY A 807 -21.97 -27.14 -9.11
#